data_AF-A0A7C1RP34-F1
#
_entry.id   AF-A0A7C1RP34-F1
#
_cell.length_a   1.000
_cell.length_b   1.000
_cell.length_c   1.000
_cell.angle_alpha   90.00
_cell.angle_beta   90.00
_cell.angle_gamma   90.00
#
_symmetry.space_group_name_H-M   'P 1'
#
loop_
_entity.id
_entity.type
_entity.pdbx_description
1 polymer ?
#
loop_
_entity_poly.entity_id
_entity_poly.type
_entity_poly.pdbx_seq_one_letter_code
_entity_poly.pdbx_strand_id
1 'polypeptide(L)'
;MKLSRRRFLQLMGGATTGLATAGCSWELMPTSGAEPKKWTNLTEEWIPSLCQQCPGGCGLMVRVVDNQVVKIQGNPLYPINKGRICMKGHAGLQVLYDPDRLQGPMKRKRGSKSWQPIGWEEAIRLVVDRLTVLRKQGKSHTLMILGGQYRGYRDRLWKRFAEAYGTPNYIRSRCLEPERAAKTHFFMQGITQPLGYDLRETSFLLSFGCNLLESWISPVYQLSAYGHLRQGRPGRRARIVQIDPRHSITALKADTWIPIKPGTDGALALGIAYVIIREGLYDRKFVDRNTFGFEDWVDENGDSHRGFKRLVSEEYNPLRVSDLTDVPVRTIFSLAREFATQKPALALGERGPAFHSNDIYTRMAIHSLNALTGNIGKPGTLFVQGELPLTPWEPVKKDNPTEQGEAMPRIDGAGKGKYFLASDVVEQLPKSILTAKPYPVNAMFLFHTNPLFSHPNKALFASAFEKIPFIVSFSPFLDESSQYADLILPDHTFLERWQDDPVTHQAGFTLFGISRPVVKPLYDTRDTVDVLLEISHRFGEPVESAFPWETYEDILYEGTQGLFESERGYVIDEPAKESFRKIMERQGYRVPDFEFFDEFWEALLVQGAWWDPADSYGEPWRLFKTKSRKFEFYSLNLKHQLKTAAQTIEKESGIPVDQALEAILNEQGLQVRDDRLYLPHFEPMPYAGDKKKYPFHLTTYKLMSYAGGGGANQPWLQENPAVHLKDKWDSWVEINPQVAQNMGITDGDWVWLESPKGRVKVKARLYAGTAPNMVNLPVGQGHLAFGRWAKGRGVNPNDLVINMDDTLKGFGVWGMTRVRIKKI
;
A
#
# COMPACT_ATOMS: atom_id res chain seq x y z
N MET A 1 3.53 7.47 59.52
CA MET A 1 2.98 6.51 60.50
C MET A 1 3.44 5.10 60.13
N LYS A 2 4.14 4.38 61.02
CA LYS A 2 4.51 2.97 60.79
C LYS A 2 3.38 2.05 61.25
N LEU A 3 2.85 1.23 60.35
CA LEU A 3 1.84 0.20 60.66
C LEU A 3 2.50 -0.92 61.47
N SER A 4 1.97 -1.22 62.66
CA SER A 4 2.43 -2.34 63.48
C SER A 4 1.66 -3.61 63.13
N ARG A 5 2.33 -4.76 63.18
CA ARG A 5 1.79 -6.10 62.87
C ARG A 5 0.47 -6.42 63.60
N ARG A 6 0.26 -5.84 64.78
CA ARG A 6 -0.98 -6.04 65.57
C ARG A 6 -2.20 -5.36 64.94
N ARG A 7 -2.01 -4.21 64.28
CA ARG A 7 -3.09 -3.45 63.62
C ARG A 7 -3.49 -4.07 62.27
N PHE A 8 -2.57 -4.78 61.62
CA PHE A 8 -2.86 -5.55 60.40
C PHE A 8 -3.74 -6.78 60.69
N LEU A 9 -3.47 -7.50 61.78
CA LEU A 9 -4.24 -8.69 62.16
C LEU A 9 -5.67 -8.34 62.65
N GLN A 10 -5.86 -7.19 63.27
CA GLN A 10 -7.20 -6.71 63.65
C GLN A 10 -8.08 -6.36 62.44
N LEU A 11 -7.49 -5.87 61.35
CA LEU A 11 -8.20 -5.58 60.10
C LEU A 11 -8.65 -6.86 59.36
N MET A 12 -7.90 -7.95 59.49
CA MET A 12 -8.26 -9.26 58.92
C MET A 12 -9.34 -9.98 59.74
N GLY A 13 -9.36 -9.81 61.07
CA GLY A 13 -10.33 -10.48 61.94
C GLY A 13 -11.75 -9.91 61.92
N GLY A 14 -11.94 -8.69 61.41
CA GLY A 14 -13.25 -8.03 61.36
C GLY A 14 -14.06 -8.30 60.08
N ALA A 15 -13.50 -8.98 59.07
CA ALA A 15 -14.15 -9.18 57.77
C ALA A 15 -14.96 -10.49 57.67
N THR A 16 -14.97 -11.33 58.70
CA THR A 16 -15.56 -12.68 58.64
C THR A 16 -16.99 -12.80 59.16
N THR A 17 -17.64 -11.70 59.58
CA THR A 17 -18.99 -11.76 60.20
C THR A 17 -20.06 -10.91 59.52
N GLY A 18 -19.87 -10.52 58.24
CA GLY A 18 -20.79 -9.63 57.51
C GLY A 18 -21.39 -10.14 56.21
N LEU A 19 -21.09 -11.37 55.76
CA LEU A 19 -21.46 -11.85 54.42
C LEU A 19 -22.34 -13.11 54.40
N ALA A 20 -23.10 -13.38 55.46
CA ALA A 20 -23.91 -14.59 55.56
C ALA A 20 -25.42 -14.42 55.26
N THR A 21 -25.94 -13.25 54.90
CA THR A 21 -27.38 -13.08 54.64
C THR A 21 -27.70 -12.09 53.52
N ALA A 22 -27.58 -12.51 52.27
CA ALA A 22 -28.47 -12.14 51.15
C ALA A 22 -28.01 -12.88 49.89
N GLY A 23 -28.80 -13.84 49.44
CA GLY A 23 -28.51 -14.64 48.26
C GLY A 23 -28.52 -13.82 46.97
N CYS A 24 -27.40 -13.87 46.26
CA CYS A 24 -27.35 -13.75 44.81
C CYS A 24 -26.60 -14.98 44.30
N SER A 25 -27.35 -15.84 43.61
CA SER A 25 -26.87 -17.01 42.87
C SER A 25 -25.87 -16.57 41.81
N TRP A 26 -24.58 -16.63 42.15
CA TRP A 26 -23.51 -16.79 41.19
C TRP A 26 -23.42 -18.29 40.89
N GLU A 27 -23.84 -18.70 39.70
CA GLU A 27 -23.43 -19.99 39.19
C GLU A 27 -21.89 -19.98 39.12
N LEU A 28 -21.30 -20.79 40.00
CA LEU A 28 -19.88 -21.06 40.05
C LEU A 28 -19.39 -21.46 38.66
N MET A 29 -18.48 -20.65 38.12
CA MET A 29 -17.54 -21.10 37.10
C MET A 29 -16.93 -22.44 37.56
N PRO A 30 -16.85 -23.46 36.69
CA PRO A 30 -16.20 -24.70 37.07
C PRO A 30 -14.75 -24.37 37.41
N THR A 31 -14.40 -24.42 38.69
CA THR A 31 -13.02 -24.43 39.15
C THR A 31 -12.41 -25.71 38.59
N SER A 32 -11.68 -25.57 37.49
CA SER A 32 -10.87 -26.63 36.93
C SER A 32 -9.76 -26.97 37.94
N GLY A 33 -10.06 -27.88 38.86
CA GLY A 33 -9.09 -28.61 39.66
C GLY A 33 -8.33 -29.63 38.80
N ALA A 34 -7.84 -29.20 37.63
CA ALA A 34 -6.79 -29.93 36.94
C ALA A 34 -5.49 -29.60 37.66
N GLU A 35 -4.78 -30.61 38.16
CA GLU A 35 -3.38 -30.44 38.55
C GLU A 35 -2.65 -29.68 37.42
N PRO A 36 -1.78 -28.70 37.72
CA PRO A 36 -0.99 -28.06 36.68
C PRO A 36 -0.21 -29.17 35.97
N LYS A 37 -0.62 -29.49 34.73
CA LYS A 37 0.12 -30.41 33.86
C LYS A 37 1.58 -30.01 33.98
N LYS A 38 2.43 -30.90 34.51
CA LYS A 38 3.87 -30.69 34.49
C LYS A 38 4.26 -30.52 33.03
N TRP A 39 4.62 -29.29 32.65
CA TRP A 39 5.18 -28.92 31.35
C TRP A 39 6.61 -29.47 31.20
N THR A 40 6.81 -30.74 31.47
CA THR A 40 8.11 -31.41 31.36
C THR A 40 8.06 -32.28 30.11
N ASN A 41 9.00 -32.02 29.18
CA ASN A 41 9.12 -32.58 27.82
C ASN A 41 8.35 -31.86 26.70
N LEU A 42 8.25 -30.53 26.74
CA LEU A 42 7.84 -29.77 25.55
C LEU A 42 9.01 -29.63 24.58
N THR A 43 8.73 -29.77 23.29
CA THR A 43 9.67 -29.42 22.21
C THR A 43 9.45 -27.97 21.82
N GLU A 44 10.50 -27.16 21.87
CA GLU A 44 10.45 -25.73 21.51
C GLU A 44 11.39 -25.46 20.34
N GLU A 45 10.84 -24.82 19.31
CA GLU A 45 11.58 -24.41 18.13
C GLU A 45 11.27 -22.95 17.77
N TRP A 46 12.26 -22.28 17.17
CA TRP A 46 12.12 -20.93 16.65
C TRP A 46 12.38 -20.94 15.16
N ILE A 47 11.34 -20.67 14.37
CA ILE A 47 11.38 -20.78 12.91
C ILE A 47 11.26 -19.36 12.33
N PRO A 48 12.17 -18.94 11.42
CA PRO A 48 12.03 -17.69 10.70
C PRO A 48 10.76 -17.66 9.85
N SER A 49 10.13 -16.50 9.74
CA SER A 49 9.02 -16.30 8.81
C SER A 49 8.90 -14.85 8.34
N LEU A 50 7.88 -14.54 7.54
CA LEU A 50 7.62 -13.18 7.04
C LEU A 50 6.22 -12.72 7.43
N CYS A 51 6.08 -11.43 7.76
CA CYS A 51 4.79 -10.85 8.13
C CYS A 51 4.03 -10.35 6.89
N GLN A 52 2.89 -10.97 6.59
CA GLN A 52 2.02 -10.59 5.46
C GLN A 52 0.77 -9.78 5.85
N GLN A 53 0.73 -9.20 7.06
CA GLN A 53 -0.41 -8.37 7.48
C GLN A 53 -0.42 -6.94 6.88
N CYS A 54 0.67 -6.52 6.23
CA CYS A 54 0.78 -5.27 5.47
C CYS A 54 2.02 -5.33 4.55
N PRO A 55 2.22 -4.39 3.62
CA PRO A 55 3.37 -4.39 2.71
C PRO A 55 4.67 -3.93 3.38
N GLY A 56 4.79 -4.11 4.71
CA GLY A 56 5.91 -3.62 5.50
C GLY A 56 7.18 -4.46 5.39
N GLY A 57 7.11 -5.69 4.88
CA GLY A 57 8.28 -6.55 4.68
C GLY A 57 9.06 -6.85 5.96
N CYS A 58 8.36 -7.15 7.06
CA CYS A 58 9.01 -7.46 8.34
C CYS A 58 9.33 -8.95 8.45
N GLY A 59 10.57 -9.29 8.82
CA GLY A 59 10.96 -10.64 9.18
C GLY A 59 10.54 -11.02 10.59
N LEU A 60 10.14 -12.27 10.76
CA LEU A 60 9.59 -12.83 11.99
C LEU A 60 10.49 -13.95 12.52
N MET A 61 10.46 -14.15 13.83
CA MET A 61 10.82 -15.40 14.48
C MET A 61 9.59 -15.92 15.19
N VAL A 62 9.19 -17.12 14.84
CA VAL A 62 7.94 -17.73 15.30
C VAL A 62 8.28 -18.88 16.23
N ARG A 63 7.76 -18.80 17.47
CA ARG A 63 7.94 -19.83 18.49
C ARG A 63 6.89 -20.91 18.32
N VAL A 64 7.35 -22.13 18.12
CA VAL A 64 6.52 -23.33 18.02
C VAL A 64 6.78 -24.19 19.25
N VAL A 65 5.72 -24.61 19.93
CA VAL A 65 5.78 -25.53 21.08
C VAL A 65 4.87 -26.70 20.79
N ASP A 66 5.42 -27.92 20.71
CA ASP A 66 4.69 -29.14 20.34
C ASP A 66 3.80 -28.95 19.09
N ASN A 67 4.41 -28.42 18.01
CA ASN A 67 3.75 -28.13 16.73
C ASN A 67 2.61 -27.08 16.81
N GLN A 68 2.53 -26.30 17.88
CA GLN A 68 1.61 -25.16 18.01
C GLN A 68 2.35 -23.84 18.02
N VAL A 69 1.87 -22.87 17.24
CA VAL A 69 2.44 -21.53 17.24
C VAL A 69 1.96 -20.77 18.48
N VAL A 70 2.87 -20.42 19.38
CA VAL A 70 2.51 -19.75 20.65
C VAL A 70 2.95 -18.30 20.71
N LYS A 71 3.90 -17.88 19.86
CA LYS A 71 4.43 -16.51 19.86
C LYS A 71 4.99 -16.12 18.50
N ILE A 72 4.76 -14.86 18.13
CA ILE A 72 5.43 -14.20 17.01
C ILE A 72 6.22 -13.01 17.57
N GLN A 73 7.50 -12.90 17.20
CA GLN A 73 8.34 -11.73 17.44
C GLN A 73 9.11 -11.36 16.18
N GLY A 74 9.76 -10.19 16.16
CA GLY A 74 10.60 -9.82 15.02
C GLY A 74 11.89 -10.63 14.98
N ASN A 75 12.40 -10.91 13.78
CA ASN A 75 13.74 -11.49 13.62
C ASN A 75 14.81 -10.43 13.92
N PRO A 76 15.69 -10.64 14.94
CA PRO A 76 16.76 -9.71 15.31
C PRO A 76 17.73 -9.37 14.16
N LEU A 77 17.96 -10.33 13.28
CA LEU A 77 18.90 -10.22 12.15
C LEU A 77 18.29 -9.49 10.96
N TYR A 78 16.95 -9.42 10.89
CA TYR A 78 16.27 -8.90 9.71
C TYR A 78 16.37 -7.37 9.61
N PRO A 79 16.94 -6.80 8.51
CA PRO A 79 17.34 -5.39 8.44
C PRO A 79 16.22 -4.36 8.66
N ILE A 80 14.99 -4.69 8.22
CA ILE A 80 13.82 -3.79 8.26
C ILE A 80 13.38 -3.51 9.69
N ASN A 81 13.22 -4.57 10.50
CA ASN A 81 12.58 -4.47 11.80
C ASN A 81 13.52 -4.76 12.97
N LYS A 82 14.70 -5.37 12.75
CA LYS A 82 15.76 -5.57 13.76
C LYS A 82 15.21 -6.10 15.10
N GLY A 83 14.42 -7.17 15.04
CA GLY A 83 13.81 -7.81 16.20
C GLY A 83 12.51 -7.16 16.71
N ARG A 84 12.14 -5.97 16.23
CA ARG A 84 10.90 -5.29 16.60
C ARG A 84 9.74 -5.76 15.75
N ILE A 85 8.52 -5.56 16.22
CA ILE A 85 7.30 -5.91 15.50
C ILE A 85 6.17 -4.95 15.92
N CYS A 86 5.21 -4.72 15.03
CA CYS A 86 4.02 -3.93 15.35
C CYS A 86 2.89 -4.80 15.90
N MET A 87 1.82 -4.17 16.38
CA MET A 87 0.64 -4.85 16.93
C MET A 87 0.02 -5.89 15.97
N LYS A 88 0.05 -5.60 14.66
CA LYS A 88 -0.43 -6.52 13.61
C LYS A 88 0.37 -7.81 13.59
N GLY A 89 1.70 -7.69 13.59
CA GLY A 89 2.57 -8.86 13.58
C GLY A 89 2.34 -9.77 14.80
N HIS A 90 2.09 -9.20 15.98
CA HIS A 90 1.65 -9.99 17.14
C HIS A 90 0.29 -10.66 16.93
N ALA A 91 -0.68 -9.92 16.40
CA ALA A 91 -2.00 -10.44 16.08
C ALA A 91 -2.02 -11.45 14.91
N GLY A 92 -0.89 -11.71 14.26
CA GLY A 92 -0.72 -12.81 13.29
C GLY A 92 -1.22 -14.17 13.79
N LEU A 93 -1.07 -14.44 15.09
CA LEU A 93 -1.61 -15.63 15.73
C LEU A 93 -3.14 -15.74 15.59
N GLN A 94 -3.84 -14.61 15.67
CA GLN A 94 -5.29 -14.57 15.55
C GLN A 94 -5.76 -14.82 14.11
N VAL A 95 -4.89 -14.65 13.10
CA VAL A 95 -5.22 -15.02 11.73
C VAL A 95 -5.10 -16.53 11.55
N LEU A 96 -4.04 -17.15 12.07
CA LEU A 96 -3.85 -18.61 12.01
C LEU A 96 -5.00 -19.35 12.72
N TYR A 97 -5.33 -18.90 13.95
CA TYR A 97 -6.35 -19.51 14.79
C TYR A 97 -7.72 -18.83 14.72
N ASP A 98 -8.00 -18.09 13.64
CA ASP A 98 -9.31 -17.49 13.45
C ASP A 98 -10.37 -18.61 13.22
N PRO A 99 -11.38 -18.76 14.09
CA PRO A 99 -12.40 -19.80 13.99
C PRO A 99 -13.41 -19.58 12.86
N ASP A 100 -13.37 -18.44 12.16
CA ASP A 100 -14.19 -18.19 10.98
C ASP A 100 -13.44 -18.50 9.66
N ARG A 101 -12.22 -19.06 9.75
CA ARG A 101 -11.50 -19.58 8.59
C ARG A 101 -12.30 -20.68 7.89
N LEU A 102 -12.20 -20.66 6.57
CA LEU A 102 -12.72 -21.74 5.74
C LEU A 102 -11.86 -22.98 5.91
N GLN A 103 -12.51 -24.12 6.12
CA GLN A 103 -11.84 -25.37 6.47
C GLN A 103 -11.54 -26.27 5.26
N GLY A 104 -12.04 -25.92 4.08
CA GLY A 104 -11.82 -26.65 2.83
C GLY A 104 -12.66 -26.08 1.69
N PRO A 105 -12.53 -26.64 0.47
CA PRO A 105 -13.23 -26.14 -0.70
C PRO A 105 -14.74 -26.16 -0.53
N MET A 106 -15.40 -25.11 -0.99
CA MET A 106 -16.86 -24.99 -0.90
C MET A 106 -17.44 -24.56 -2.23
N LYS A 107 -18.57 -25.17 -2.58
CA LYS A 107 -19.36 -24.85 -3.76
C LYS A 107 -20.74 -24.35 -3.36
N ARG A 108 -21.32 -23.52 -4.21
CA ARG A 108 -22.69 -23.07 -4.04
C ARG A 108 -23.39 -22.98 -5.38
N LYS A 109 -24.68 -23.34 -5.39
CA LYS A 109 -25.54 -23.03 -6.53
C LYS A 109 -25.85 -21.54 -6.53
N ARG A 110 -25.63 -20.86 -7.66
CA ARG A 110 -25.94 -19.44 -7.82
C ARG A 110 -27.34 -19.10 -7.30
N GLY A 111 -27.44 -18.06 -6.46
CA GLY A 111 -28.68 -17.64 -5.82
C GLY A 111 -29.05 -18.39 -4.53
N SER A 112 -28.38 -19.50 -4.21
CA SER A 112 -28.48 -20.15 -2.90
C SER A 112 -27.71 -19.34 -1.85
N LYS A 113 -28.15 -19.40 -0.59
CA LYS A 113 -27.38 -18.92 0.57
C LYS A 113 -26.55 -20.01 1.24
N SER A 114 -26.71 -21.26 0.81
CA SER A 114 -26.10 -22.43 1.46
C SER A 114 -24.88 -22.92 0.71
N TRP A 115 -23.75 -23.00 1.41
CA TRP A 115 -22.50 -23.59 0.92
C TRP A 115 -22.50 -25.10 1.14
N GLN A 116 -21.90 -25.83 0.20
CA GLN A 116 -21.69 -27.27 0.27
C GLN A 116 -20.18 -27.53 0.22
N PRO A 117 -19.61 -28.23 1.22
CA PRO A 117 -18.21 -28.65 1.15
C PRO A 117 -18.02 -29.66 0.01
N ILE A 118 -16.91 -29.54 -0.72
CA ILE A 118 -16.50 -30.46 -1.77
C ILE A 118 -15.01 -30.79 -1.64
N GLY A 119 -14.55 -31.87 -2.27
CA GLY A 119 -13.13 -32.22 -2.29
C GLY A 119 -12.33 -31.35 -3.27
N TRP A 120 -11.02 -31.21 -3.01
CA TRP A 120 -10.09 -30.49 -3.89
C TRP A 120 -10.08 -31.00 -5.33
N GLU A 121 -10.13 -32.32 -5.53
CA GLU A 121 -10.18 -32.93 -6.87
C GLU A 121 -11.41 -32.46 -7.68
N GLU A 122 -12.59 -32.49 -7.05
CA GLU A 122 -13.81 -32.00 -7.69
C GLU A 122 -13.70 -30.50 -7.98
N ALA A 123 -13.18 -29.73 -7.02
CA ALA A 123 -13.08 -28.29 -7.12
C ALA A 123 -12.15 -27.85 -8.27
N ILE A 124 -10.96 -28.45 -8.38
CA ILE A 124 -10.00 -28.17 -9.46
C ILE A 124 -10.57 -28.59 -10.81
N ARG A 125 -11.18 -29.78 -10.89
CA ARG A 125 -11.84 -30.24 -12.12
C ARG A 125 -12.89 -29.25 -12.61
N LEU A 126 -13.74 -28.72 -11.73
CA LEU A 126 -14.75 -27.72 -12.10
C LEU A 126 -14.14 -26.45 -12.72
N VAL A 127 -12.98 -26.00 -12.20
CA VAL A 127 -12.25 -24.85 -12.74
C VAL A 127 -11.67 -25.17 -14.11
N VAL A 128 -10.93 -26.27 -14.23
CA VAL A 128 -10.26 -26.69 -15.46
C VAL A 128 -11.27 -26.95 -16.58
N ASP A 129 -12.36 -27.66 -16.30
CA ASP A 129 -13.42 -27.94 -17.27
C ASP A 129 -14.02 -26.63 -17.81
N ARG A 130 -14.34 -25.69 -16.92
CA ARG A 130 -14.98 -24.43 -17.29
C ARG A 130 -14.05 -23.59 -18.17
N LEU A 131 -12.79 -23.45 -17.77
CA LEU A 131 -11.81 -22.66 -18.51
C LEU A 131 -11.38 -23.33 -19.82
N THR A 132 -11.34 -24.66 -19.87
CA THR A 132 -11.07 -25.42 -21.10
C THR A 132 -12.15 -25.16 -22.14
N VAL A 133 -13.42 -25.15 -21.72
CA VAL A 133 -14.55 -24.81 -22.61
C VAL A 133 -14.40 -23.38 -23.15
N LEU A 134 -14.05 -22.41 -22.31
CA LEU A 134 -13.86 -21.02 -22.76
C LEU A 134 -12.69 -20.90 -23.75
N ARG A 135 -11.56 -21.54 -23.48
CA ARG A 135 -10.38 -21.51 -24.35
C ARG A 135 -10.66 -22.19 -25.71
N LYS A 136 -11.32 -23.35 -25.72
CA LYS A 136 -11.73 -24.05 -26.96
C LYS A 136 -12.69 -23.23 -27.83
N GLN A 137 -13.48 -22.35 -27.22
CA GLN A 137 -14.39 -21.43 -27.93
C GLN A 137 -13.71 -20.13 -28.40
N GLY A 138 -12.39 -19.98 -28.23
CA GLY A 138 -11.68 -18.71 -28.55
C GLY A 138 -12.02 -17.57 -27.58
N LYS A 139 -12.51 -17.88 -26.38
CA LYS A 139 -12.98 -16.92 -25.37
C LYS A 139 -12.07 -16.85 -24.14
N SER A 140 -10.78 -17.16 -24.30
CA SER A 140 -9.74 -17.05 -23.27
C SER A 140 -9.73 -15.66 -22.61
N HIS A 141 -9.82 -14.61 -23.42
CA HIS A 141 -9.91 -13.21 -22.96
C HIS A 141 -11.10 -12.90 -22.04
N THR A 142 -12.12 -13.75 -21.96
CA THR A 142 -13.28 -13.53 -21.09
C THR A 142 -13.07 -14.01 -19.65
N LEU A 143 -11.90 -14.60 -19.33
CA LEU A 143 -11.44 -14.81 -17.96
C LEU A 143 -10.86 -13.51 -17.42
N MET A 144 -11.35 -13.06 -16.27
CA MET A 144 -10.80 -11.93 -15.53
C MET A 144 -10.13 -12.40 -14.23
N ILE A 145 -8.90 -11.97 -13.97
CA ILE A 145 -8.20 -12.25 -12.71
C ILE A 145 -8.07 -10.94 -11.97
N LEU A 146 -8.81 -10.80 -10.86
CA LEU A 146 -8.74 -9.65 -9.98
C LEU A 146 -7.89 -10.00 -8.76
N GLY A 147 -6.65 -9.52 -8.77
CA GLY A 147 -5.70 -9.69 -7.68
C GLY A 147 -5.71 -8.52 -6.71
N GLY A 148 -5.47 -8.77 -5.43
CA GLY A 148 -5.14 -7.74 -4.45
C GLY A 148 -3.68 -7.33 -4.51
N GLN A 149 -3.11 -6.99 -3.35
CA GLN A 149 -1.72 -6.57 -3.23
C GLN A 149 -0.84 -7.76 -2.81
N TYR A 150 -0.13 -8.34 -3.77
CA TYR A 150 0.93 -9.32 -3.55
C TYR A 150 2.19 -8.86 -4.27
N ARG A 151 3.32 -9.35 -3.77
CA ARG A 151 4.67 -9.10 -4.31
C ARG A 151 5.34 -10.46 -4.52
N GLY A 152 6.51 -10.44 -5.15
CA GLY A 152 7.29 -11.64 -5.33
C GLY A 152 6.77 -12.57 -6.42
N TYR A 153 7.16 -13.83 -6.34
CA TYR A 153 6.87 -14.86 -7.32
C TYR A 153 5.37 -15.15 -7.45
N ARG A 154 4.60 -14.97 -6.38
CA ARG A 154 3.14 -15.13 -6.40
C ARG A 154 2.44 -14.18 -7.38
N ASP A 155 2.82 -12.89 -7.42
CA ASP A 155 2.30 -11.92 -8.42
C ASP A 155 2.79 -12.26 -9.82
N ARG A 156 4.06 -12.68 -9.96
CA ARG A 156 4.64 -13.10 -11.25
C ARG A 156 3.94 -14.33 -11.83
N LEU A 157 3.58 -15.29 -10.98
CA LEU A 157 2.93 -16.54 -11.39
C LEU A 157 1.52 -16.29 -11.93
N TRP A 158 0.73 -15.45 -11.26
CA TRP A 158 -0.59 -15.04 -11.76
C TRP A 158 -0.51 -14.31 -13.10
N LYS A 159 0.47 -13.43 -13.25
CA LYS A 159 0.74 -12.75 -14.53
C LYS A 159 1.13 -13.75 -15.62
N ARG A 160 2.01 -14.70 -15.31
CA ARG A 160 2.43 -15.78 -16.22
C ARG A 160 1.26 -16.69 -16.62
N PHE A 161 0.35 -16.99 -15.68
CA PHE A 161 -0.86 -17.75 -15.97
C PHE A 161 -1.81 -17.00 -16.90
N ALA A 162 -2.00 -15.70 -16.69
CA ALA A 162 -2.79 -14.88 -17.61
C ALA A 162 -2.20 -14.87 -19.02
N GLU A 163 -0.88 -14.73 -19.14
CA GLU A 163 -0.13 -14.78 -20.41
C GLU A 163 -0.25 -16.16 -21.09
N ALA A 164 -0.07 -17.26 -20.36
CA ALA A 164 -0.18 -18.62 -20.90
C ALA A 164 -1.61 -19.01 -21.28
N TYR A 165 -2.59 -18.63 -20.46
CA TYR A 165 -4.01 -18.87 -20.72
C TYR A 165 -4.57 -17.96 -21.82
N GLY A 166 -3.90 -16.86 -22.16
CA GLY A 166 -4.36 -15.95 -23.20
C GLY A 166 -5.44 -14.97 -22.75
N THR A 167 -5.37 -14.48 -21.52
CA THR A 167 -6.23 -13.39 -21.08
C THR A 167 -5.43 -12.11 -20.82
N PRO A 168 -5.82 -10.97 -21.43
CA PRO A 168 -5.20 -9.69 -21.14
C PRO A 168 -5.66 -9.11 -19.79
N ASN A 169 -6.62 -9.77 -19.11
CA ASN A 169 -7.35 -9.25 -17.96
C ASN A 169 -6.79 -9.71 -16.60
N TYR A 170 -5.47 -9.65 -16.43
CA TYR A 170 -4.86 -9.62 -15.10
C TYR A 170 -4.87 -8.18 -14.58
N ILE A 171 -5.68 -7.92 -13.55
CA ILE A 171 -5.96 -6.58 -13.03
C ILE A 171 -5.75 -6.57 -11.52
N ARG A 172 -5.05 -5.55 -11.01
CA ARG A 172 -4.73 -5.42 -9.59
C ARG A 172 -5.56 -4.34 -8.89
N SER A 173 -6.36 -4.73 -7.90
CA SER A 173 -7.11 -3.85 -7.00
C SER A 173 -6.21 -3.31 -5.89
N ARG A 174 -5.72 -2.08 -6.07
CA ARG A 174 -4.70 -1.43 -5.22
C ARG A 174 -5.22 -0.17 -4.53
N CYS A 175 -6.48 -0.19 -4.12
CA CYS A 175 -7.30 0.99 -3.83
C CYS A 175 -6.81 1.93 -2.73
N LEU A 176 -5.74 1.62 -2.01
CA LEU A 176 -5.32 2.44 -0.88
C LEU A 176 -3.80 2.58 -0.75
N GLU A 177 -3.04 2.29 -1.80
CA GLU A 177 -1.59 2.09 -1.70
C GLU A 177 -0.83 2.96 -2.73
N PRO A 178 0.10 3.83 -2.27
CA PRO A 178 0.79 4.81 -3.09
C PRO A 178 1.94 4.24 -3.94
N GLU A 179 1.96 2.94 -4.26
CA GLU A 179 3.10 2.20 -4.84
C GLU A 179 3.53 2.65 -6.26
N ARG A 180 3.08 3.82 -6.74
CA ARG A 180 3.45 4.40 -8.02
C ARG A 180 3.76 5.90 -7.96
N ALA A 181 4.59 6.30 -7.00
CA ALA A 181 5.53 7.39 -7.26
C ALA A 181 6.35 7.14 -8.54
N ALA A 182 6.47 5.87 -8.96
CA ALA A 182 7.11 5.42 -10.19
C ALA A 182 6.74 6.23 -11.44
N LYS A 183 5.50 6.73 -11.59
CA LYS A 183 5.17 7.57 -12.77
C LYS A 183 5.83 8.94 -12.71
N THR A 184 5.80 9.59 -11.56
CA THR A 184 6.50 10.85 -11.33
C THR A 184 8.00 10.66 -11.55
N HIS A 185 8.58 9.60 -11.01
CA HIS A 185 10.00 9.30 -11.21
C HIS A 185 10.32 8.89 -12.65
N PHE A 186 9.41 8.22 -13.36
CA PHE A 186 9.56 7.94 -14.78
C PHE A 186 9.56 9.24 -15.60
N PHE A 187 8.69 10.20 -15.27
CA PHE A 187 8.61 11.47 -15.96
C PHE A 187 9.80 12.39 -15.69
N MET A 188 10.35 12.38 -14.46
CA MET A 188 11.40 13.30 -14.06
C MET A 188 12.81 12.67 -14.02
N GLN A 189 12.92 11.35 -13.88
CA GLN A 189 14.18 10.61 -13.81
C GLN A 189 14.25 9.42 -14.79
N GLY A 190 13.17 9.03 -15.47
CA GLY A 190 13.16 7.86 -16.38
C GLY A 190 13.18 6.52 -15.64
N ILE A 191 12.90 6.52 -14.34
CA ILE A 191 13.01 5.36 -13.47
C ILE A 191 11.63 4.79 -13.21
N THR A 192 11.49 3.48 -13.42
CA THR A 192 10.26 2.73 -13.18
C THR A 192 10.29 1.97 -11.86
N GLN A 193 11.47 1.84 -11.26
CA GLN A 193 11.73 1.23 -9.96
C GLN A 193 11.26 2.16 -8.82
N PRO A 194 10.87 1.63 -7.64
CA PRO A 194 10.63 2.44 -6.46
C PRO A 194 11.90 3.16 -5.99
N LEU A 195 11.74 4.30 -5.33
CA LEU A 195 12.84 4.98 -4.64
C LEU A 195 12.99 4.47 -3.20
N GLY A 196 14.23 4.39 -2.75
CA GLY A 196 14.59 4.21 -1.35
C GLY A 196 14.69 5.55 -0.62
N TYR A 197 14.30 5.55 0.66
CA TYR A 197 14.36 6.72 1.53
C TYR A 197 15.25 6.43 2.74
N ASP A 198 16.41 7.08 2.83
CA ASP A 198 17.29 6.94 3.98
C ASP A 198 16.84 7.88 5.11
N LEU A 199 15.74 7.48 5.73
CA LEU A 199 15.12 8.23 6.83
C LEU A 199 16.00 8.29 8.07
N ARG A 200 16.95 7.37 8.25
CA ARG A 200 17.77 7.31 9.47
C ARG A 200 18.84 8.38 9.50
N GLU A 201 19.40 8.72 8.34
CA GLU A 201 20.47 9.71 8.25
C GLU A 201 19.97 11.13 7.95
N THR A 202 18.68 11.31 7.64
CA THR A 202 18.06 12.63 7.41
C THR A 202 18.25 13.59 8.60
N SER A 203 18.58 14.86 8.32
CA SER A 203 18.60 15.96 9.31
C SER A 203 17.34 16.82 9.27
N PHE A 204 16.79 17.06 8.08
CA PHE A 204 15.57 17.84 7.90
C PHE A 204 14.57 17.08 7.04
N LEU A 205 13.42 16.74 7.61
CA LEU A 205 12.35 16.01 6.94
C LEU A 205 11.15 16.92 6.71
N LEU A 206 10.80 17.15 5.45
CA LEU A 206 9.60 17.84 5.01
C LEU A 206 8.59 16.81 4.48
N SER A 207 7.59 16.47 5.29
CA SER A 207 6.65 15.39 4.99
C SER A 207 5.27 15.91 4.60
N PHE A 208 4.82 15.62 3.39
CA PHE A 208 3.51 15.97 2.85
C PHE A 208 2.54 14.78 2.96
N GLY A 209 1.76 14.78 4.04
CA GLY A 209 0.70 13.81 4.31
C GLY A 209 1.18 12.36 4.45
N CYS A 210 2.46 12.12 4.74
CA CYS A 210 2.95 10.77 5.04
C CYS A 210 2.74 10.45 6.53
N ASN A 211 1.85 9.50 6.82
CA ASN A 211 1.59 9.03 8.18
C ASN A 211 2.69 8.06 8.67
N LEU A 212 3.93 8.54 8.77
CA LEU A 212 5.14 7.82 9.19
C LEU A 212 4.97 6.97 10.46
N LEU A 213 4.18 7.44 11.43
CA LEU A 213 3.99 6.77 12.72
C LEU A 213 2.64 6.04 12.83
N GLU A 214 1.89 5.92 11.73
CA GLU A 214 0.61 5.19 11.70
C GLU A 214 0.69 4.00 10.73
N SER A 215 0.40 4.24 9.45
CA SER A 215 0.02 3.17 8.52
C SER A 215 0.62 3.34 7.12
N TRP A 216 1.76 4.03 7.02
CA TRP A 216 2.47 4.19 5.75
C TRP A 216 3.46 3.03 5.56
N ILE A 217 3.51 2.46 4.33
CA ILE A 217 4.45 1.44 3.83
C ILE A 217 4.96 0.44 4.88
N SER A 218 5.98 0.81 5.67
CA SER A 218 6.59 -0.01 6.72
C SER A 218 6.60 0.72 8.06
N PRO A 219 5.54 0.55 8.86
CA PRO A 219 5.41 1.24 10.14
C PRO A 219 6.57 0.94 11.09
N VAL A 220 7.09 -0.29 11.11
CA VAL A 220 8.17 -0.68 12.03
C VAL A 220 9.50 -0.02 11.66
N TYR A 221 9.86 -0.03 10.37
CA TYR A 221 11.06 0.67 9.90
C TYR A 221 10.96 2.17 10.18
N GLN A 222 9.82 2.79 9.88
CA GLN A 222 9.61 4.23 10.06
C GLN A 222 9.61 4.64 11.53
N LEU A 223 8.98 3.86 12.43
CA LEU A 223 9.04 4.08 13.87
C LEU A 223 10.46 3.95 14.41
N SER A 224 11.21 2.94 13.93
CA SER A 224 12.61 2.73 14.28
C SER A 224 13.51 3.87 13.80
N ALA A 225 13.29 4.35 12.57
CA ALA A 225 13.98 5.51 12.01
C ALA A 225 13.65 6.77 12.83
N TYR A 226 12.37 7.01 13.16
CA TYR A 226 11.97 8.11 14.02
C TYR A 226 12.67 8.07 15.39
N GLY A 227 12.71 6.91 16.05
CA GLY A 227 13.43 6.75 17.32
C GLY A 227 14.92 7.09 17.20
N HIS A 228 15.56 6.61 16.14
CA HIS A 228 16.97 6.93 15.84
C HIS A 228 17.19 8.43 15.58
N LEU A 229 16.32 9.06 14.79
CA LEU A 229 16.37 10.49 14.47
C LEU A 229 16.22 11.41 15.71
N ARG A 230 15.50 10.94 16.73
CA ARG A 230 15.22 11.69 17.96
C ARG A 230 16.21 11.43 19.08
N GLN A 231 16.67 10.19 19.24
CA GLN A 231 17.44 9.74 20.41
C GLN A 231 18.72 8.97 20.05
N GLY A 232 18.82 8.42 18.85
CA GLY A 232 19.94 7.57 18.42
C GLY A 232 21.18 8.32 17.94
N ARG A 233 21.15 9.66 17.92
CA ARG A 233 22.25 10.51 17.45
C ARG A 233 22.57 11.59 18.50
N PRO A 234 23.44 11.30 19.49
CA PRO A 234 23.79 12.27 20.53
C PRO A 234 24.27 13.60 19.92
N GLY A 235 23.74 14.71 20.40
CA GLY A 235 24.04 16.06 19.89
C GLY A 235 23.40 16.43 18.55
N ARG A 236 22.71 15.50 17.86
CA ARG A 236 22.08 15.76 16.55
C ARG A 236 20.64 15.23 16.50
N ARG A 237 19.68 16.14 16.67
CA ARG A 237 18.25 15.83 16.55
C ARG A 237 17.72 16.29 15.19
N ALA A 238 17.07 15.39 14.43
CA ALA A 238 16.45 15.82 13.17
C ALA A 238 15.27 16.75 13.42
N ARG A 239 15.11 17.69 12.49
CA ARG A 239 13.95 18.58 12.37
C ARG A 239 12.93 17.91 11.46
N ILE A 240 11.70 17.73 11.95
CA ILE A 240 10.60 17.09 11.23
C ILE A 240 9.45 18.09 11.11
N VAL A 241 9.07 18.41 9.88
CA VAL A 241 7.90 19.22 9.54
C VAL A 241 6.85 18.30 8.90
N GLN A 242 5.67 18.23 9.51
CA GLN A 242 4.54 17.47 8.97
C GLN A 242 3.52 18.44 8.39
N ILE A 243 3.28 18.34 7.09
CA ILE A 243 2.24 19.05 6.34
C ILE A 243 1.08 18.08 6.16
N ASP A 244 -0.03 18.32 6.84
CA ASP A 244 -1.16 17.38 6.91
C ASP A 244 -2.43 18.14 7.34
N PRO A 245 -3.59 17.99 6.67
CA PRO A 245 -4.82 18.62 7.11
C PRO A 245 -5.29 18.15 8.49
N ARG A 246 -4.94 16.93 8.90
CA ARG A 246 -5.23 16.35 10.21
C ARG A 246 -3.98 16.47 11.08
N HIS A 247 -4.14 16.82 12.36
CA HIS A 247 -3.08 16.69 13.36
C HIS A 247 -2.87 15.20 13.69
N SER A 248 -2.29 14.47 12.73
CA SER A 248 -2.05 13.03 12.77
C SER A 248 -1.04 12.64 13.86
N ILE A 249 -0.87 11.34 14.14
CA ILE A 249 0.13 10.88 15.13
C ILE A 249 1.54 11.32 14.73
N THR A 250 1.84 11.33 13.43
CA THR A 250 3.09 11.90 12.92
C THR A 250 3.18 13.39 13.24
N ALA A 251 2.13 14.16 12.99
CA ALA A 251 2.11 15.60 13.26
C ALA A 251 2.28 15.93 14.76
N LEU A 252 1.60 15.18 15.64
CA LEU A 252 1.74 15.24 17.11
C LEU A 252 3.17 15.02 17.60
N LYS A 253 4.00 14.33 16.81
CA LYS A 253 5.38 13.94 17.12
C LYS A 253 6.41 14.67 16.24
N ALA A 254 5.94 15.52 15.33
CA ALA A 254 6.74 16.42 14.53
C ALA A 254 7.15 17.64 15.35
N ASP A 255 8.12 18.39 14.85
CA ASP A 255 8.54 19.65 15.48
C ASP A 255 7.66 20.83 15.03
N THR A 256 7.05 20.71 13.85
CA THR A 256 6.04 21.64 13.36
C THR A 256 4.99 20.87 12.58
N TRP A 257 3.73 21.15 12.87
CA TRP A 257 2.59 20.74 12.08
C TRP A 257 2.08 21.93 11.27
N ILE A 258 1.80 21.70 9.99
CA ILE A 258 1.22 22.69 9.08
C ILE A 258 -0.14 22.16 8.61
N PRO A 259 -1.25 22.75 9.08
CA PRO A 259 -2.59 22.37 8.67
C PRO A 259 -2.88 22.92 7.26
N ILE A 260 -2.40 22.21 6.24
CA ILE A 260 -2.63 22.63 4.86
C ILE A 260 -4.08 22.34 4.46
N LYS A 261 -4.63 23.21 3.61
CA LYS A 261 -5.88 22.93 2.92
C LYS A 261 -5.74 21.68 2.03
N PRO A 262 -6.60 20.66 2.15
CA PRO A 262 -6.43 19.41 1.42
C PRO A 262 -6.35 19.61 -0.09
N GLY A 263 -5.41 18.92 -0.73
CA GLY A 263 -5.22 18.93 -2.17
C GLY A 263 -4.42 20.12 -2.71
N THR A 264 -3.86 20.95 -1.83
CA THR A 264 -3.05 22.13 -2.20
C THR A 264 -1.55 21.97 -1.94
N ASP A 265 -1.11 20.76 -1.60
CA ASP A 265 0.28 20.40 -1.32
C ASP A 265 1.24 20.81 -2.45
N GLY A 266 0.83 20.62 -3.70
CA GLY A 266 1.62 21.02 -4.87
C GLY A 266 1.87 22.52 -4.94
N ALA A 267 0.86 23.35 -4.62
CA ALA A 267 1.01 24.79 -4.57
C ALA A 267 1.98 25.24 -3.47
N LEU A 268 1.92 24.61 -2.29
CA LEU A 268 2.87 24.89 -1.21
C LEU A 268 4.30 24.51 -1.61
N ALA A 269 4.50 23.33 -2.22
CA ALA A 269 5.81 22.91 -2.71
C ALA A 269 6.38 23.90 -3.75
N LEU A 270 5.55 24.40 -4.68
CA LEU A 270 5.96 25.39 -5.67
C LEU A 270 6.26 26.77 -5.04
N GLY A 271 5.53 27.17 -3.99
CA GLY A 271 5.84 28.37 -3.21
C GLY A 271 7.16 28.27 -2.44
N ILE A 272 7.48 27.09 -1.92
CA ILE A 272 8.79 26.80 -1.32
C ILE A 272 9.88 26.89 -2.39
N ALA A 273 9.65 26.29 -3.56
CA ALA A 273 10.57 26.36 -4.71
C ALA A 273 10.81 27.81 -5.15
N TYR A 274 9.77 28.65 -5.18
CA TYR A 274 9.87 30.08 -5.49
C TYR A 274 10.88 30.79 -4.60
N VAL A 275 10.78 30.60 -3.29
CA VAL A 275 11.68 31.28 -2.34
C VAL A 275 13.11 30.78 -2.51
N ILE A 276 13.29 29.46 -2.67
CA ILE A 276 14.62 28.85 -2.90
C ILE A 276 15.27 29.42 -4.17
N ILE A 277 14.52 29.55 -5.26
CA ILE A 277 15.01 30.09 -6.54
C ILE A 277 15.32 31.59 -6.41
N ARG A 278 14.38 32.37 -5.86
CA ARG A 278 14.51 33.83 -5.73
C ARG A 278 15.66 34.25 -4.83
N GLU A 279 15.89 33.53 -3.74
CA GLU A 279 17.01 33.79 -2.81
C GLU A 279 18.32 33.12 -3.27
N GLY A 280 18.31 32.38 -4.38
CA GLY A 280 19.49 31.71 -4.93
C GLY A 280 20.04 30.58 -4.05
N LEU A 281 19.17 29.94 -3.26
CA LEU A 281 19.51 28.88 -2.29
C LEU A 281 19.57 27.46 -2.90
N TYR A 282 19.24 27.32 -4.19
CA TYR A 282 19.33 26.03 -4.89
C TYR A 282 20.79 25.62 -5.17
N ASP A 283 21.04 24.33 -5.31
CA ASP A 283 22.35 23.79 -5.68
C ASP A 283 22.62 24.06 -7.17
N ARG A 284 23.23 25.21 -7.47
CA ARG A 284 23.54 25.64 -8.84
C ARG A 284 24.34 24.60 -9.61
N LYS A 285 25.36 24.01 -8.98
CA LYS A 285 26.21 22.98 -9.64
C LYS A 285 25.39 21.77 -10.05
N PHE A 286 24.48 21.33 -9.18
CA PHE A 286 23.58 20.22 -9.51
C PHE A 286 22.61 20.61 -10.63
N VAL A 287 21.94 21.76 -10.51
CA VAL A 287 20.93 22.23 -11.47
C VAL A 287 21.53 22.40 -12.88
N ASP A 288 22.65 23.12 -12.99
CA ASP A 288 23.26 23.42 -14.29
C ASP A 288 23.73 22.16 -15.03
N ARG A 289 24.28 21.18 -14.28
CA ARG A 289 24.87 19.97 -14.86
C ARG A 289 23.86 18.85 -15.08
N ASN A 290 22.93 18.67 -14.15
CA ASN A 290 22.13 17.44 -14.03
C ASN A 290 20.64 17.66 -14.28
N THR A 291 20.19 18.84 -14.68
CA THR A 291 18.76 19.10 -14.93
C THR A 291 18.47 19.59 -16.34
N PHE A 292 17.24 19.37 -16.79
CA PHE A 292 16.68 19.82 -18.06
C PHE A 292 15.34 20.54 -17.82
N GLY A 293 15.07 21.59 -18.60
CA GLY A 293 13.84 22.38 -18.48
C GLY A 293 13.77 23.29 -17.25
N PHE A 294 14.89 23.56 -16.58
CA PHE A 294 14.96 24.54 -15.49
C PHE A 294 14.84 25.97 -16.02
N GLU A 295 15.69 26.34 -16.99
CA GLU A 295 15.60 27.58 -17.75
C GLU A 295 14.73 27.38 -19.02
N ASP A 296 14.31 28.48 -19.64
CA ASP A 296 13.64 28.47 -20.94
C ASP A 296 14.58 27.85 -22.01
N TRP A 297 14.01 27.16 -22.99
CA TRP A 297 14.78 26.46 -24.02
C TRP A 297 14.06 26.54 -25.38
N VAL A 298 14.76 26.15 -26.45
CA VAL A 298 14.21 26.11 -27.81
C VAL A 298 14.35 24.69 -28.33
N ASP A 299 13.28 24.13 -28.87
CA ASP A 299 13.32 22.77 -29.42
C ASP A 299 13.90 22.72 -30.85
N GLU A 300 14.01 21.51 -31.40
CA GLU A 300 14.56 21.27 -32.74
C GLU A 300 13.75 21.94 -33.85
N ASN A 301 12.48 22.28 -33.61
CA ASN A 301 11.60 22.96 -34.56
C ASN A 301 11.71 24.49 -34.46
N GLY A 302 12.49 25.01 -33.51
CA GLY A 302 12.60 26.44 -33.24
C GLY A 302 11.53 26.98 -32.29
N ASP A 303 10.71 26.12 -31.69
CA ASP A 303 9.67 26.54 -30.75
C ASP A 303 10.28 26.87 -29.38
N SER A 304 9.94 28.05 -28.85
CA SER A 304 10.40 28.46 -27.51
C SER A 304 9.51 27.84 -26.44
N HIS A 305 10.16 27.13 -25.51
CA HIS A 305 9.52 26.49 -24.38
C HIS A 305 9.86 27.17 -23.06
N ARG A 306 8.83 27.38 -22.23
CA ARG A 306 8.96 27.93 -20.88
C ARG A 306 9.68 26.93 -19.96
N GLY A 307 10.62 27.43 -19.17
CA GLY A 307 11.31 26.70 -18.12
C GLY A 307 10.60 26.75 -16.76
N PHE A 308 10.97 25.82 -15.88
CA PHE A 308 10.44 25.72 -14.52
C PHE A 308 10.69 26.98 -13.68
N LYS A 309 11.88 27.58 -13.79
CA LYS A 309 12.23 28.80 -13.05
C LYS A 309 11.31 29.96 -13.38
N ARG A 310 11.00 30.16 -14.67
CA ARG A 310 10.08 31.20 -15.12
C ARG A 310 8.66 30.93 -14.64
N LEU A 311 8.16 29.69 -14.82
CA LEU A 311 6.85 29.27 -14.34
C LEU A 311 6.66 29.57 -12.84
N VAL A 312 7.61 29.11 -12.02
CA VAL A 312 7.56 29.28 -10.57
C VAL A 312 7.57 30.77 -10.20
N SER A 313 8.46 31.55 -10.82
CA SER A 313 8.63 32.98 -10.52
C SER A 313 7.41 33.83 -10.89
N GLU A 314 6.72 33.50 -11.98
CA GLU A 314 5.54 34.23 -12.46
C GLU A 314 4.26 33.83 -11.69
N GLU A 315 4.09 32.55 -11.36
CA GLU A 315 2.79 32.04 -10.92
C GLU A 315 2.68 31.72 -9.43
N TYR A 316 3.79 31.49 -8.72
CA TYR A 316 3.78 30.93 -7.36
C TYR A 316 4.41 31.84 -6.30
N ASN A 317 4.19 33.15 -6.41
CA ASN A 317 4.53 34.10 -5.36
C ASN A 317 3.90 33.67 -4.00
N PRO A 318 4.65 33.73 -2.88
CA PRO A 318 4.18 33.36 -1.55
C PRO A 318 2.83 33.96 -1.12
N LEU A 319 2.47 35.17 -1.55
CA LEU A 319 1.15 35.76 -1.26
C LEU A 319 0.03 34.91 -1.86
N ARG A 320 0.12 34.60 -3.15
CA ARG A 320 -0.86 33.75 -3.85
C ARG A 320 -0.87 32.34 -3.28
N VAL A 321 0.30 31.77 -2.97
CA VAL A 321 0.39 30.43 -2.37
C VAL A 321 -0.25 30.40 -0.98
N SER A 322 -0.07 31.46 -0.18
CA SER A 322 -0.75 31.60 1.11
C SER A 322 -2.27 31.59 0.96
N ASP A 323 -2.81 32.31 -0.02
CA ASP A 323 -4.26 32.34 -0.28
C ASP A 323 -4.80 30.99 -0.78
N LEU A 324 -4.00 30.24 -1.55
CA LEU A 324 -4.39 28.92 -2.06
C LEU A 324 -4.41 27.86 -0.95
N THR A 325 -3.41 27.88 -0.07
CA THR A 325 -3.07 26.78 0.85
C THR A 325 -3.52 27.00 2.29
N ASP A 326 -3.90 28.24 2.64
CA ASP A 326 -4.11 28.72 4.00
C ASP A 326 -2.81 28.71 4.87
N VAL A 327 -1.64 28.51 4.27
CA VAL A 327 -0.34 28.51 4.97
C VAL A 327 0.25 29.92 4.98
N PRO A 328 0.56 30.51 6.15
CA PRO A 328 1.07 31.87 6.23
C PRO A 328 2.36 32.08 5.42
N VAL A 329 2.45 33.22 4.73
CA VAL A 329 3.64 33.64 3.95
C VAL A 329 4.94 33.46 4.74
N ARG A 330 4.97 33.89 6.00
CA ARG A 330 6.15 33.75 6.87
C ARG A 330 6.60 32.30 7.01
N THR A 331 5.66 31.37 7.12
CA THR A 331 5.93 29.93 7.21
C THR A 331 6.56 29.44 5.91
N ILE A 332 6.04 29.85 4.75
CA ILE A 332 6.59 29.47 3.43
C ILE A 332 8.07 29.88 3.33
N PHE A 333 8.41 31.11 3.71
CA PHE A 333 9.80 31.58 3.74
C PHE A 333 10.69 30.78 4.70
N SER A 334 10.18 30.51 5.92
CA SER A 334 10.93 29.72 6.92
C SER A 334 11.24 28.32 6.40
N LEU A 335 10.24 27.62 5.86
CA LEU A 335 10.40 26.28 5.33
C LEU A 335 11.41 26.23 4.18
N ALA A 336 11.34 27.18 3.25
CA ALA A 336 12.26 27.24 2.13
C ALA A 336 13.71 27.40 2.57
N ARG A 337 13.96 28.32 3.51
CA ARG A 337 15.30 28.56 4.05
C ARG A 337 15.80 27.37 4.87
N GLU A 338 14.98 26.84 5.77
CA GLU A 338 15.33 25.66 6.58
C GLU A 338 15.63 24.44 5.70
N PHE A 339 14.77 24.14 4.72
CA PHE A 339 14.92 22.99 3.82
C PHE A 339 16.15 23.10 2.92
N ALA A 340 16.45 24.31 2.41
CA ALA A 340 17.61 24.50 1.55
C ALA A 340 18.94 24.43 2.34
N THR A 341 18.97 24.88 3.59
CA THR A 341 20.20 25.04 4.37
C THR A 341 20.52 23.86 5.29
N GLN A 342 19.52 23.14 5.82
CA GLN A 342 19.75 22.05 6.77
C GLN A 342 19.95 20.71 6.05
N LYS A 343 21.20 20.25 5.91
CA LYS A 343 21.53 19.01 5.19
C LYS A 343 21.85 17.83 6.13
N PRO A 344 21.63 16.58 5.68
CA PRO A 344 20.81 16.18 4.53
C PRO A 344 19.32 16.49 4.74
N ALA A 345 18.66 16.98 3.69
CA ALA A 345 17.24 17.31 3.67
C ALA A 345 16.47 16.35 2.77
N LEU A 346 15.22 16.05 3.12
CA LEU A 346 14.36 15.16 2.35
C LEU A 346 12.93 15.70 2.31
N ALA A 347 12.39 15.90 1.11
CA ALA A 347 10.98 16.16 0.89
C ALA A 347 10.26 14.86 0.48
N LEU A 348 9.21 14.49 1.21
CA LEU A 348 8.41 13.27 0.97
C LEU A 348 6.97 13.64 0.61
N GLY A 349 6.49 13.15 -0.55
CA GLY A 349 5.14 13.39 -1.06
C GLY A 349 4.40 12.11 -1.42
N GLU A 350 4.65 11.04 -0.68
CA GLU A 350 4.26 9.70 -1.11
C GLU A 350 2.81 9.35 -0.85
N ARG A 351 2.21 9.79 0.26
CA ARG A 351 0.87 9.34 0.63
C ARG A 351 -0.19 10.43 0.55
N GLY A 352 0.07 11.63 1.08
CA GLY A 352 -0.89 12.73 1.09
C GLY A 352 -1.46 13.04 -0.31
N PRO A 353 -0.60 13.23 -1.32
CA PRO A 353 -1.03 13.51 -2.70
C PRO A 353 -1.92 12.43 -3.33
N ALA A 354 -1.76 11.15 -2.93
CA ALA A 354 -2.49 10.02 -3.53
C ALA A 354 -4.01 10.03 -3.28
N PHE A 355 -4.49 10.87 -2.36
CA PHE A 355 -5.92 10.99 -2.06
C PHE A 355 -6.65 11.97 -3.00
N HIS A 356 -5.97 12.53 -4.00
CA HIS A 356 -6.44 13.64 -4.81
C HIS A 356 -6.19 13.38 -6.31
N SER A 357 -7.01 13.95 -7.20
CA SER A 357 -6.85 13.73 -8.65
C SER A 357 -5.67 14.48 -9.27
N ASN A 358 -5.09 15.46 -8.57
CA ASN A 358 -3.89 16.19 -8.99
C ASN A 358 -2.57 15.57 -8.48
N ASP A 359 -2.58 14.28 -8.11
CA ASP A 359 -1.48 13.57 -7.47
C ASP A 359 -0.15 13.65 -8.25
N ILE A 360 -0.18 13.37 -9.57
CA ILE A 360 1.04 13.34 -10.40
C ILE A 360 1.79 14.67 -10.35
N TYR A 361 1.08 15.78 -10.53
CA TYR A 361 1.69 17.12 -10.58
C TYR A 361 2.11 17.60 -9.19
N THR A 362 1.34 17.26 -8.16
CA THR A 362 1.70 17.50 -6.77
C THR A 362 3.02 16.80 -6.41
N ARG A 363 3.19 15.52 -6.79
CA ARG A 363 4.44 14.80 -6.57
C ARG A 363 5.59 15.36 -7.38
N MET A 364 5.35 15.79 -8.63
CA MET A 364 6.37 16.46 -9.44
C MET A 364 6.87 17.73 -8.74
N ALA A 365 5.97 18.51 -8.15
CA ALA A 365 6.33 19.71 -7.39
C ALA A 365 7.14 19.40 -6.13
N ILE A 366 6.74 18.38 -5.35
CA ILE A 366 7.47 17.97 -4.15
C ILE A 366 8.85 17.41 -4.52
N HIS A 367 8.93 16.57 -5.56
CA HIS A 367 10.19 15.98 -6.03
C HIS A 367 11.16 17.02 -6.59
N SER A 368 10.63 18.09 -7.20
CA SER A 368 11.40 19.25 -7.64
C SER A 368 12.18 19.92 -6.51
N LEU A 369 11.66 19.92 -5.27
CA LEU A 369 12.40 20.44 -4.11
C LEU A 369 13.67 19.64 -3.83
N ASN A 370 13.61 18.31 -3.94
CA ASN A 370 14.76 17.45 -3.78
C ASN A 370 15.81 17.70 -4.88
N ALA A 371 15.38 17.92 -6.13
CA ALA A 371 16.29 18.24 -7.24
C ALA A 371 16.92 19.64 -7.08
N LEU A 372 16.13 20.68 -6.80
CA LEU A 372 16.62 22.05 -6.61
C LEU A 372 17.70 22.13 -5.55
N THR A 373 17.56 21.37 -4.47
CA THR A 373 18.49 21.42 -3.35
C THR A 373 19.59 20.34 -3.44
N GLY A 374 19.70 19.65 -4.59
CA GLY A 374 20.73 18.67 -4.91
C GLY A 374 20.70 17.45 -4.01
N ASN A 375 19.52 17.03 -3.53
CA ASN A 375 19.40 15.93 -2.57
C ASN A 375 19.27 14.56 -3.24
N ILE A 376 19.11 14.45 -4.56
CA ILE A 376 18.93 13.15 -5.24
C ILE A 376 20.24 12.35 -5.23
N GLY A 377 20.19 11.10 -4.77
CA GLY A 377 21.33 10.18 -4.78
C GLY A 377 22.36 10.41 -3.68
N LYS A 378 22.01 11.14 -2.60
CA LYS A 378 22.92 11.44 -1.48
C LYS A 378 22.55 10.64 -0.22
N PRO A 379 23.49 10.41 0.71
CA PRO A 379 23.18 9.82 2.02
C PRO A 379 22.19 10.67 2.83
N GLY A 380 21.26 10.02 3.55
CA GLY A 380 20.22 10.69 4.34
C GLY A 380 19.09 11.34 3.55
N THR A 381 18.95 11.02 2.26
CA THR A 381 17.93 11.59 1.37
C THR A 381 17.14 10.49 0.63
N LEU A 382 17.16 10.50 -0.70
CA LEU A 382 16.44 9.58 -1.59
C LEU A 382 17.34 9.10 -2.71
N PHE A 383 17.11 7.87 -3.17
CA PHE A 383 17.91 7.26 -4.21
C PHE A 383 17.17 6.12 -4.90
N VAL A 384 17.77 5.65 -5.98
CA VAL A 384 17.25 4.58 -6.82
C VAL A 384 17.64 3.27 -6.18
N GLN A 385 16.65 2.48 -5.79
CA GLN A 385 16.91 1.17 -5.21
C GLN A 385 17.36 0.19 -6.30
N GLY A 386 18.27 -0.73 -5.95
CA GLY A 386 18.74 -1.78 -6.84
C GLY A 386 17.66 -2.78 -7.24
N GLU A 387 17.92 -3.50 -8.32
CA GLU A 387 17.10 -4.64 -8.72
C GLU A 387 17.60 -5.92 -8.05
N LEU A 388 16.65 -6.76 -7.65
CA LEU A 388 16.94 -8.09 -7.13
C LEU A 388 17.46 -8.97 -8.27
N PRO A 389 18.67 -9.56 -8.14
CA PRO A 389 19.22 -10.45 -9.14
C PRO A 389 18.59 -11.84 -9.03
N LEU A 390 17.28 -11.95 -9.23
CA LEU A 390 16.60 -13.24 -9.26
C LEU A 390 16.73 -13.87 -10.65
N THR A 391 16.77 -15.20 -10.72
CA THR A 391 16.81 -15.93 -11.99
C THR A 391 15.60 -15.52 -12.86
N PRO A 392 15.82 -15.02 -14.10
CA PRO A 392 14.75 -14.67 -15.00
C PRO A 392 14.04 -15.94 -15.48
N TRP A 393 12.73 -15.84 -15.73
CA TRP A 393 11.98 -16.96 -16.31
C TRP A 393 11.97 -16.87 -17.82
N GLU A 394 12.02 -18.03 -18.48
CA GLU A 394 11.85 -18.11 -19.93
C GLU A 394 10.49 -17.55 -20.37
N PRO A 395 10.42 -16.83 -21.51
CA PRO A 395 9.16 -16.33 -22.04
C PRO A 395 8.15 -17.45 -22.29
N VAL A 396 6.87 -17.14 -22.09
CA VAL A 396 5.78 -18.08 -22.33
C VAL A 396 5.61 -18.35 -23.83
N LYS A 397 5.55 -19.63 -24.22
CA LYS A 397 5.20 -20.04 -25.59
C LYS A 397 3.71 -19.81 -25.82
N LYS A 398 3.37 -19.11 -26.91
CA LYS A 398 1.99 -18.74 -27.23
C LYS A 398 1.46 -19.63 -28.35
N ASP A 399 0.23 -20.12 -28.19
CA ASP A 399 -0.56 -20.72 -29.26
C ASP A 399 -1.58 -19.73 -29.82
N ASN A 400 -2.29 -20.13 -30.88
CA ASN A 400 -3.27 -19.29 -31.55
C ASN A 400 -4.40 -18.80 -30.61
N PRO A 401 -5.04 -19.63 -29.75
CA PRO A 401 -5.98 -19.12 -28.74
C PRO A 401 -5.41 -18.07 -27.78
N THR A 402 -4.11 -18.18 -27.46
CA THR A 402 -3.43 -17.22 -26.59
C THR A 402 -3.26 -15.88 -27.28
N GLU A 403 -2.72 -15.89 -28.50
CA GLU A 403 -2.51 -14.68 -29.30
C GLU A 403 -3.83 -13.95 -29.61
N GLN A 404 -4.87 -14.70 -29.97
CA GLN A 404 -6.21 -14.14 -30.21
C GLN A 404 -6.78 -13.49 -28.95
N GLY A 405 -6.60 -14.13 -27.79
CA GLY A 405 -7.08 -13.62 -26.52
C GLY A 405 -6.34 -12.36 -26.07
N GLU A 406 -5.01 -12.35 -26.14
CA GLU A 406 -4.20 -11.18 -25.79
C GLU A 406 -4.40 -9.98 -26.71
N ALA A 407 -4.74 -10.21 -27.98
CA ALA A 407 -5.07 -9.15 -28.93
C ALA A 407 -6.37 -8.41 -28.59
N MET A 408 -7.22 -9.00 -27.74
CA MET A 408 -8.47 -8.36 -27.32
C MET A 408 -8.17 -7.19 -26.36
N PRO A 409 -8.95 -6.09 -26.44
CA PRO A 409 -8.80 -4.96 -25.52
C PRO A 409 -9.05 -5.40 -24.08
N ARG A 410 -8.29 -4.85 -23.12
CA ARG A 410 -8.53 -5.11 -21.70
C ARG A 410 -9.91 -4.62 -21.26
N ILE A 411 -10.57 -5.37 -20.38
CA ILE A 411 -11.91 -5.06 -19.86
C ILE A 411 -11.94 -3.78 -19.00
N ASP A 412 -10.79 -3.39 -18.42
CA ASP A 412 -10.64 -2.17 -17.63
C ASP A 412 -10.35 -0.92 -18.48
N GLY A 413 -9.94 -1.08 -19.74
CA GLY A 413 -9.57 0.04 -20.63
C GLY A 413 -8.22 0.69 -20.29
N ALA A 414 -7.39 0.05 -19.46
CA ALA A 414 -6.05 0.56 -19.13
C ALA A 414 -5.18 0.72 -20.39
N GLY A 415 -4.36 1.77 -20.42
CA GLY A 415 -3.42 2.04 -21.53
C GLY A 415 -4.05 2.64 -22.79
N LYS A 416 -5.36 2.98 -22.78
CA LYS A 416 -6.05 3.61 -23.93
C LYS A 416 -6.77 4.90 -23.54
N GLY A 417 -6.97 5.79 -24.53
CA GLY A 417 -7.73 7.03 -24.38
C GLY A 417 -7.29 7.87 -23.18
N LYS A 418 -8.26 8.35 -22.39
CA LYS A 418 -7.98 9.08 -21.14
C LYS A 418 -7.20 8.30 -20.08
N TYR A 419 -7.10 6.96 -20.19
CA TYR A 419 -6.34 6.09 -19.29
C TYR A 419 -4.99 5.66 -19.86
N PHE A 420 -4.44 6.37 -20.84
CA PHE A 420 -3.21 6.00 -21.54
C PHE A 420 -2.02 5.71 -20.61
N LEU A 421 -1.96 6.34 -19.44
CA LEU A 421 -0.92 6.07 -18.44
C LEU A 421 -1.29 4.96 -17.47
N ALA A 422 -2.58 4.72 -17.20
CA ALA A 422 -3.02 3.77 -16.18
C ALA A 422 -2.64 2.34 -16.57
N SER A 423 -2.13 1.54 -15.61
CA SER A 423 -1.88 0.11 -15.88
C SER A 423 -3.05 -0.78 -15.47
N ASP A 424 -3.89 -0.31 -14.55
CA ASP A 424 -5.04 -1.01 -14.03
C ASP A 424 -6.12 0.06 -13.78
N VAL A 425 -7.36 -0.17 -14.25
CA VAL A 425 -8.47 0.80 -14.08
C VAL A 425 -9.68 0.13 -13.43
N VAL A 426 -9.56 -0.13 -12.14
CA VAL A 426 -10.52 -0.99 -11.41
C VAL A 426 -11.90 -0.35 -11.31
N GLU A 427 -11.97 0.98 -11.28
CA GLU A 427 -13.24 1.73 -11.23
C GLU A 427 -14.11 1.58 -12.48
N GLN A 428 -13.52 1.21 -13.64
CA GLN A 428 -14.28 0.98 -14.87
C GLN A 428 -14.89 -0.42 -14.96
N LEU A 429 -14.34 -1.38 -14.23
CA LEU A 429 -14.74 -2.80 -14.32
C LEU A 429 -16.25 -3.01 -14.18
N PRO A 430 -16.93 -2.44 -13.16
CA PRO A 430 -18.35 -2.69 -13.01
C PRO A 430 -19.15 -2.23 -14.23
N LYS A 431 -18.79 -1.09 -14.82
CA LYS A 431 -19.46 -0.55 -16.01
C LYS A 431 -19.21 -1.45 -17.23
N SER A 432 -17.97 -1.85 -17.47
CA SER A 432 -17.61 -2.75 -18.58
C SER A 432 -18.34 -4.09 -18.48
N ILE A 433 -18.35 -4.70 -17.28
CA ILE A 433 -19.04 -5.97 -17.02
C ILE A 433 -20.56 -5.82 -17.21
N LEU A 434 -21.17 -4.76 -16.66
CA LEU A 434 -22.61 -4.54 -16.76
C LEU A 434 -23.07 -4.28 -18.19
N THR A 435 -22.25 -3.60 -19.00
CA THR A 435 -22.57 -3.29 -20.40
C THR A 435 -22.11 -4.36 -21.39
N ALA A 436 -21.34 -5.36 -20.93
CA ALA A 436 -20.68 -6.36 -21.76
C ALA A 436 -19.84 -5.73 -22.89
N LYS A 437 -19.22 -4.58 -22.62
CA LYS A 437 -18.33 -3.87 -23.54
C LYS A 437 -16.92 -3.81 -22.95
N PRO A 438 -15.86 -4.11 -23.73
CA PRO A 438 -15.88 -4.56 -25.13
C PRO A 438 -16.46 -5.98 -25.35
N TYR A 439 -16.56 -6.81 -24.31
CA TYR A 439 -17.12 -8.17 -24.35
C TYR A 439 -17.60 -8.58 -22.94
N PRO A 440 -18.39 -9.67 -22.79
CA PRO A 440 -18.78 -10.18 -21.48
C PRO A 440 -17.63 -10.89 -20.76
N VAL A 441 -17.60 -10.79 -19.43
CA VAL A 441 -16.73 -11.61 -18.56
C VAL A 441 -17.45 -12.90 -18.21
N ASN A 442 -16.87 -14.05 -18.59
CA ASN A 442 -17.50 -15.38 -18.41
C ASN A 442 -16.98 -16.14 -17.19
N ALA A 443 -15.78 -15.81 -16.72
CA ALA A 443 -15.17 -16.38 -15.52
C ALA A 443 -14.38 -15.29 -14.79
N MET A 444 -14.39 -15.30 -13.47
CA MET A 444 -13.58 -14.40 -12.65
C MET A 444 -12.88 -15.13 -11.52
N PHE A 445 -11.59 -14.86 -11.34
CA PHE A 445 -10.82 -15.27 -10.18
C PHE A 445 -10.59 -14.09 -9.24
N LEU A 446 -10.92 -14.29 -7.96
CA LEU A 446 -10.66 -13.34 -6.89
C LEU A 446 -9.49 -13.86 -6.06
N PHE A 447 -8.36 -13.16 -6.12
CA PHE A 447 -7.17 -13.53 -5.39
C PHE A 447 -6.78 -12.42 -4.41
N HIS A 448 -6.97 -12.67 -3.11
CA HIS A 448 -6.69 -11.73 -2.02
C HIS A 448 -7.21 -10.30 -2.25
N THR A 449 -8.41 -10.18 -2.81
CA THR A 449 -9.06 -8.90 -3.09
C THR A 449 -10.48 -8.93 -2.54
N ASN A 450 -10.95 -7.76 -2.10
CA ASN A 450 -12.33 -7.60 -1.65
C ASN A 450 -12.89 -6.25 -2.11
N PRO A 451 -13.19 -6.09 -3.41
CA PRO A 451 -13.62 -4.81 -3.95
C PRO A 451 -14.95 -4.30 -3.37
N LEU A 452 -15.83 -5.19 -2.93
CA LEU A 452 -17.09 -4.81 -2.27
C LEU A 452 -16.89 -4.14 -0.91
N PHE A 453 -15.73 -4.32 -0.28
CA PHE A 453 -15.35 -3.60 0.92
C PHE A 453 -14.47 -2.39 0.61
N SER A 454 -13.46 -2.57 -0.25
CA SER A 454 -12.38 -1.60 -0.45
C SER A 454 -12.71 -0.44 -1.40
N HIS A 455 -13.70 -0.57 -2.28
CA HIS A 455 -14.06 0.49 -3.23
C HIS A 455 -15.25 1.35 -2.78
N PRO A 456 -15.32 2.62 -3.24
CA PRO A 456 -16.52 3.44 -3.12
C PRO A 456 -17.72 2.81 -3.83
N ASN A 457 -17.57 2.30 -5.05
CA ASN A 457 -18.71 1.85 -5.88
C ASN A 457 -19.22 0.43 -5.61
N LYS A 458 -19.37 0.07 -4.34
CA LYS A 458 -19.77 -1.28 -3.88
C LYS A 458 -21.02 -1.82 -4.56
N ALA A 459 -22.09 -1.02 -4.64
CA ALA A 459 -23.35 -1.44 -5.24
C ALA A 459 -23.19 -1.81 -6.73
N LEU A 460 -22.37 -1.05 -7.46
CA LEU A 460 -22.13 -1.32 -8.88
C LEU A 460 -21.29 -2.59 -9.06
N PHE A 461 -20.27 -2.80 -8.21
CA PHE A 461 -19.51 -4.05 -8.17
C PHE A 461 -20.40 -5.25 -7.86
N ALA A 462 -21.33 -5.13 -6.91
CA ALA A 462 -22.26 -6.20 -6.56
C ALA A 462 -23.13 -6.59 -7.77
N SER A 463 -23.73 -5.60 -8.44
CA SER A 463 -24.50 -5.84 -9.67
C SER A 463 -23.64 -6.41 -10.81
N ALA A 464 -22.36 -6.04 -10.90
CA ALA A 464 -21.44 -6.60 -11.90
C ALA A 464 -21.13 -8.07 -11.60
N PHE A 465 -20.86 -8.42 -10.35
CA PHE A 465 -20.58 -9.80 -9.92
C PHE A 465 -21.78 -10.72 -10.21
N GLU A 466 -23.00 -10.21 -10.02
CA GLU A 466 -24.24 -10.93 -10.35
C GLU A 466 -24.40 -11.26 -11.85
N LYS A 467 -23.64 -10.63 -12.76
CA LYS A 467 -23.66 -10.98 -14.19
C LYS A 467 -22.60 -12.01 -14.60
N ILE A 468 -21.54 -12.20 -13.81
CA ILE A 468 -20.42 -13.07 -14.19
C ILE A 468 -20.84 -14.54 -13.99
N PRO A 469 -20.86 -15.40 -15.03
CA PRO A 469 -21.37 -16.77 -14.95
C PRO A 469 -20.65 -17.70 -13.97
N PHE A 470 -19.36 -17.47 -13.72
CA PHE A 470 -18.54 -18.34 -12.87
C PHE A 470 -17.52 -17.52 -12.09
N ILE A 471 -17.58 -17.53 -10.76
CA ILE A 471 -16.64 -16.82 -9.90
C ILE A 471 -15.95 -17.81 -8.95
N VAL A 472 -14.62 -17.78 -8.94
CA VAL A 472 -13.78 -18.55 -8.00
C VAL A 472 -13.09 -17.57 -7.05
N SER A 473 -13.18 -17.82 -5.75
CA SER A 473 -12.49 -17.04 -4.73
C SER A 473 -11.41 -17.88 -4.05
N PHE A 474 -10.22 -17.32 -3.93
CA PHE A 474 -9.09 -17.92 -3.21
C PHE A 474 -8.97 -17.37 -1.77
N SER A 475 -9.99 -16.70 -1.24
CA SER A 475 -9.92 -16.10 0.10
C SER A 475 -9.93 -17.19 1.19
N PRO A 476 -9.08 -17.08 2.23
CA PRO A 476 -9.17 -17.97 3.41
C PRO A 476 -10.39 -17.68 4.29
N PHE A 477 -11.11 -16.58 4.03
CA PHE A 477 -12.28 -16.13 4.79
C PHE A 477 -13.48 -15.92 3.86
N LEU A 478 -14.69 -16.00 4.43
CA LEU A 478 -15.91 -15.67 3.70
C LEU A 478 -16.18 -14.14 3.76
N ASP A 479 -15.38 -13.38 3.02
CA ASP A 479 -15.50 -11.93 2.86
C ASP A 479 -16.66 -11.49 1.94
N GLU A 480 -16.91 -10.18 1.85
CA GLU A 480 -18.03 -9.62 1.07
C GLU A 480 -17.97 -10.04 -0.40
N SER A 481 -16.78 -10.11 -0.98
CA SER A 481 -16.58 -10.49 -2.39
C SER A 481 -16.67 -12.00 -2.58
N SER A 482 -16.11 -12.78 -1.65
CA SER A 482 -16.25 -14.25 -1.63
C SER A 482 -17.70 -14.70 -1.49
N GLN A 483 -18.58 -13.91 -0.87
CA GLN A 483 -20.02 -14.21 -0.81
C GLN A 483 -20.72 -14.25 -2.17
N TYR A 484 -20.10 -13.73 -3.23
CA TYR A 484 -20.61 -13.81 -4.61
C TYR A 484 -20.00 -14.97 -5.41
N ALA A 485 -19.00 -15.67 -4.86
CA ALA A 485 -18.37 -16.78 -5.55
C ALA A 485 -19.33 -17.97 -5.74
N ASP A 486 -19.07 -18.75 -6.79
CA ASP A 486 -19.70 -20.06 -7.03
C ASP A 486 -18.85 -21.19 -6.41
N LEU A 487 -17.54 -20.96 -6.33
CA LEU A 487 -16.54 -21.87 -5.79
C LEU A 487 -15.54 -21.09 -4.93
N ILE A 488 -15.22 -21.63 -3.74
CA ILE A 488 -14.17 -21.10 -2.87
C ILE A 488 -13.09 -22.17 -2.73
N LEU A 489 -11.85 -21.77 -2.98
CA LEU A 489 -10.63 -22.57 -2.84
C LEU A 489 -9.78 -21.90 -1.75
N PRO A 490 -9.98 -22.25 -0.47
CA PRO A 490 -9.39 -21.49 0.62
C PRO A 490 -7.87 -21.65 0.68
N ASP A 491 -7.19 -20.51 0.65
CA ASP A 491 -5.74 -20.39 0.71
C ASP A 491 -5.20 -20.68 2.12
N HIS A 492 -3.91 -21.03 2.19
CA HIS A 492 -3.17 -21.06 3.44
C HIS A 492 -3.07 -19.67 4.07
N THR A 493 -3.01 -19.60 5.39
CA THR A 493 -2.49 -18.40 6.05
C THR A 493 -0.98 -18.32 5.85
N PHE A 494 -0.40 -17.13 6.03
CA PHE A 494 1.03 -16.95 5.75
C PHE A 494 1.93 -17.90 6.58
N LEU A 495 1.53 -18.32 7.78
CA LEU A 495 2.32 -19.24 8.61
C LEU A 495 2.30 -20.71 8.14
N GLU A 496 1.40 -21.07 7.23
CA GLU A 496 1.18 -22.45 6.77
C GLU A 496 1.79 -22.71 5.39
N ARG A 497 2.41 -21.70 4.76
CA ARG A 497 2.88 -21.77 3.36
C ARG A 497 4.29 -21.25 3.16
N TRP A 498 4.87 -21.63 2.01
CA TRP A 498 6.07 -21.02 1.47
C TRP A 498 5.83 -19.54 1.12
N GLN A 499 6.81 -18.69 1.43
CA GLN A 499 6.70 -17.25 1.21
C GLN A 499 8.00 -16.66 0.67
N ASP A 500 7.84 -15.59 -0.09
CA ASP A 500 8.88 -14.65 -0.46
C ASP A 500 8.39 -13.21 -0.27
N ASP A 501 9.32 -12.29 -0.04
CA ASP A 501 9.03 -10.86 -0.03
C ASP A 501 10.21 -10.04 -0.58
N PRO A 502 10.12 -9.54 -1.83
CA PRO A 502 11.07 -8.57 -2.34
C PRO A 502 10.78 -7.18 -1.75
N VAL A 503 11.60 -6.75 -0.79
CA VAL A 503 11.46 -5.44 -0.14
C VAL A 503 12.28 -4.40 -0.89
N THR A 504 11.59 -3.67 -1.78
CA THR A 504 12.23 -2.77 -2.78
C THR A 504 11.92 -1.28 -2.66
N HIS A 505 11.25 -0.82 -1.60
CA HIS A 505 10.61 0.51 -1.58
C HIS A 505 10.67 1.22 -0.22
N GLN A 506 11.63 0.88 0.64
CA GLN A 506 11.57 1.26 2.06
C GLN A 506 12.85 1.91 2.57
N ALA A 507 13.88 1.10 2.75
CA ALA A 507 14.97 1.42 3.65
C ALA A 507 16.27 1.76 2.92
N GLY A 508 16.22 1.81 1.59
CA GLY A 508 17.39 2.15 0.80
C GLY A 508 18.39 1.01 0.63
N PHE A 509 17.95 -0.23 0.79
CA PHE A 509 18.76 -1.40 0.48
C PHE A 509 17.85 -2.47 -0.08
N THR A 510 18.41 -3.29 -0.98
CA THR A 510 17.70 -4.41 -1.59
C THR A 510 17.67 -5.61 -0.63
N LEU A 511 16.50 -6.22 -0.48
CA LEU A 511 16.26 -7.29 0.47
C LEU A 511 15.26 -8.30 -0.13
N PHE A 512 15.58 -9.57 0.02
CA PHE A 512 14.73 -10.69 -0.35
C PHE A 512 14.48 -11.53 0.91
N GLY A 513 13.26 -11.47 1.44
CA GLY A 513 12.82 -12.37 2.51
C GLY A 513 12.34 -13.69 1.94
N ILE A 514 12.59 -14.79 2.66
CA ILE A 514 12.03 -16.11 2.37
C ILE A 514 11.54 -16.79 3.67
N SER A 515 10.54 -17.67 3.56
CA SER A 515 10.07 -18.50 4.66
C SER A 515 9.53 -19.82 4.15
N ARG A 516 9.88 -20.90 4.84
CA ARG A 516 9.14 -22.17 4.78
C ARG A 516 7.86 -22.11 5.63
N PRO A 517 6.90 -23.02 5.44
CA PRO A 517 5.79 -23.21 6.39
C PRO A 517 6.29 -23.41 7.82
N VAL A 518 5.73 -22.67 8.77
CA VAL A 518 6.10 -22.78 10.19
C VAL A 518 5.35 -23.91 10.88
N VAL A 519 4.12 -24.18 10.43
CA VAL A 519 3.29 -25.28 10.88
C VAL A 519 2.60 -25.93 9.69
N LYS A 520 2.18 -27.18 9.88
CA LYS A 520 1.29 -27.84 8.92
C LYS A 520 -0.05 -27.09 8.86
N PRO A 521 -0.74 -27.09 7.70
CA PRO A 521 -2.06 -26.49 7.58
C PRO A 521 -3.03 -27.03 8.64
N LEU A 522 -3.76 -26.15 9.31
CA LEU A 522 -4.72 -26.53 10.36
C LEU A 522 -5.98 -27.19 9.79
N TYR A 523 -6.33 -26.86 8.55
CA TYR A 523 -7.51 -27.33 7.86
C TYR A 523 -7.15 -27.86 6.47
N ASP A 524 -8.13 -28.40 5.73
CA ASP A 524 -8.00 -28.89 4.36
C ASP A 524 -7.90 -27.72 3.35
N THR A 525 -6.92 -26.85 3.59
CA THR A 525 -6.58 -25.67 2.78
C THR A 525 -5.31 -25.94 1.99
N ARG A 526 -5.11 -25.25 0.86
CA ARG A 526 -3.92 -25.40 0.01
C ARG A 526 -3.36 -24.03 -0.36
N ASP A 527 -2.05 -23.96 -0.55
CA ASP A 527 -1.43 -22.74 -1.09
C ASP A 527 -1.98 -22.49 -2.51
N THR A 528 -2.49 -21.28 -2.72
CA THR A 528 -2.96 -20.83 -4.04
C THR A 528 -1.94 -21.00 -5.15
N VAL A 529 -0.63 -20.89 -4.85
CA VAL A 529 0.42 -21.13 -5.86
C VAL A 529 0.41 -22.58 -6.32
N ASP A 530 0.43 -23.54 -5.39
CA ASP A 530 0.41 -24.97 -5.73
C ASP A 530 -0.89 -25.35 -6.45
N VAL A 531 -2.03 -24.75 -6.06
CA VAL A 531 -3.30 -24.94 -6.76
C VAL A 531 -3.24 -24.40 -8.19
N LEU A 532 -2.57 -23.26 -8.41
CA LEU A 532 -2.42 -22.67 -9.74
C LEU A 532 -1.48 -23.51 -10.63
N LEU A 533 -0.40 -24.06 -10.06
CA LEU A 533 0.48 -25.01 -10.77
C LEU A 533 -0.31 -26.24 -11.21
N GLU A 534 -1.05 -26.87 -10.29
CA GLU A 534 -1.85 -28.06 -10.62
C GLU A 534 -2.94 -27.77 -11.66
N ILE A 535 -3.63 -26.62 -11.55
CA ILE A 535 -4.58 -26.17 -12.57
C ILE A 535 -3.88 -26.05 -13.93
N SER A 536 -2.66 -25.49 -13.95
CA SER A 536 -1.88 -25.25 -15.17
C SER A 536 -1.42 -26.56 -15.83
N HIS A 537 -0.95 -27.54 -15.05
CA HIS A 537 -0.59 -28.86 -15.57
C HIS A 537 -1.80 -29.61 -16.14
N ARG A 538 -2.96 -29.53 -15.48
CA ARG A 538 -4.19 -30.18 -15.96
C ARG A 538 -4.75 -29.59 -17.25
N PHE A 539 -4.36 -28.37 -17.67
CA PHE A 539 -4.75 -27.83 -18.96
C PHE A 539 -4.05 -28.50 -20.15
N GLY A 540 -2.87 -29.08 -19.92
CA GLY A 540 -2.00 -29.59 -20.98
C GLY A 540 -1.29 -28.50 -21.79
N GLU A 541 -0.57 -28.93 -22.84
CA GLU A 541 0.18 -28.04 -23.73
C GLU A 541 -0.72 -27.03 -24.49
N PRO A 542 -0.26 -25.78 -24.71
CA PRO A 542 1.05 -25.22 -24.32
C PRO A 542 1.08 -24.59 -22.92
N VAL A 543 -0.04 -24.64 -22.17
CA VAL A 543 -0.13 -23.98 -20.86
C VAL A 543 0.77 -24.69 -19.86
N GLU A 544 0.76 -26.02 -19.85
CA GLU A 544 1.59 -26.87 -18.99
C GLU A 544 3.08 -26.53 -19.09
N SER A 545 3.65 -26.43 -20.30
CA SER A 545 5.09 -26.11 -20.47
C SER A 545 5.49 -24.71 -20.01
N ALA A 546 4.53 -23.81 -19.76
CA ALA A 546 4.83 -22.54 -19.12
C ALA A 546 5.15 -22.72 -17.62
N PHE A 547 4.79 -23.84 -17.00
CA PHE A 547 4.94 -24.10 -15.56
C PHE A 547 5.76 -25.38 -15.33
N PRO A 548 7.09 -25.35 -15.51
CA PRO A 548 7.96 -26.52 -15.33
C PRO A 548 8.14 -26.95 -13.86
N TRP A 549 7.48 -26.29 -12.91
CA TRP A 549 7.63 -26.49 -11.47
C TRP A 549 6.44 -27.27 -10.91
N GLU A 550 6.70 -28.12 -9.91
CA GLU A 550 5.67 -28.89 -9.22
C GLU A 550 5.16 -28.17 -7.97
N THR A 551 6.06 -27.45 -7.30
CA THR A 551 5.77 -26.80 -6.01
C THR A 551 6.24 -25.35 -5.97
N TYR A 552 5.74 -24.57 -5.01
CA TYR A 552 6.27 -23.23 -4.80
C TYR A 552 7.75 -23.23 -4.36
N GLU A 553 8.19 -24.27 -3.66
CA GLU A 553 9.59 -24.41 -3.23
C GLU A 553 10.54 -24.46 -4.44
N ASP A 554 10.18 -25.22 -5.48
CA ASP A 554 10.99 -25.33 -6.71
C ASP A 554 11.22 -23.95 -7.36
N ILE A 555 10.17 -23.13 -7.39
CA ILE A 555 10.23 -21.76 -7.92
C ILE A 555 11.19 -20.89 -7.11
N LEU A 556 11.14 -21.00 -5.78
CA LEU A 556 12.01 -20.22 -4.90
C LEU A 556 13.46 -20.70 -4.98
N TYR A 557 13.67 -22.01 -5.07
CA TYR A 557 14.97 -22.64 -5.21
C TYR A 557 15.65 -22.17 -6.51
N GLU A 558 15.03 -22.37 -7.67
CA GLU A 558 15.55 -21.91 -8.97
C GLU A 558 15.73 -20.39 -8.99
N GLY A 559 14.74 -19.66 -8.46
CA GLY A 559 14.74 -18.21 -8.44
C GLY A 559 15.89 -17.58 -7.66
N THR A 560 16.29 -18.20 -6.56
CA THR A 560 17.35 -17.72 -5.66
C THR A 560 18.75 -18.10 -6.11
N GLN A 561 18.91 -18.98 -7.11
CA GLN A 561 20.20 -19.23 -7.76
C GLN A 561 20.81 -17.93 -8.30
N GLY A 562 20.01 -17.07 -8.90
CA GLY A 562 20.47 -15.74 -9.34
C GLY A 562 21.04 -14.88 -8.20
N LEU A 563 20.54 -15.01 -6.96
CA LEU A 563 21.10 -14.27 -5.82
C LEU A 563 22.52 -14.74 -5.53
N PHE A 564 22.72 -16.06 -5.51
CA PHE A 564 24.02 -16.70 -5.32
C PHE A 564 24.99 -16.38 -6.46
N GLU A 565 24.58 -16.59 -7.71
CA GLU A 565 25.38 -16.34 -8.92
C GLU A 565 25.74 -14.87 -9.14
N SER A 566 24.91 -13.96 -8.63
CA SER A 566 25.25 -12.53 -8.68
C SER A 566 26.51 -12.20 -7.90
N GLU A 567 26.87 -13.07 -6.95
CA GLU A 567 27.89 -12.87 -5.91
C GLU A 567 27.65 -11.62 -5.05
N ARG A 568 26.55 -10.88 -5.26
CA ARG A 568 26.17 -9.65 -4.57
C ARG A 568 25.40 -9.97 -3.30
N GLY A 569 25.41 -9.00 -2.38
CA GLY A 569 24.71 -9.10 -1.10
C GLY A 569 25.14 -10.30 -0.27
N TYR A 570 24.38 -10.54 0.79
CA TYR A 570 24.70 -11.51 1.83
C TYR A 570 23.43 -12.14 2.38
N VAL A 571 23.50 -13.39 2.83
CA VAL A 571 22.50 -13.91 3.78
C VAL A 571 22.63 -13.10 5.07
N ILE A 572 21.50 -12.73 5.68
CA ILE A 572 21.52 -11.94 6.92
C ILE A 572 22.23 -12.73 8.02
N ASP A 573 23.08 -12.06 8.80
CA ASP A 573 23.93 -12.70 9.82
C ASP A 573 24.12 -11.73 11.00
N GLU A 574 24.83 -12.18 12.03
CA GLU A 574 25.11 -11.40 13.21
C GLU A 574 25.88 -10.10 12.89
N PRO A 575 25.56 -8.97 13.56
CA PRO A 575 26.18 -7.68 13.29
C PRO A 575 27.72 -7.65 13.38
N ALA A 576 28.32 -8.52 14.20
CA ALA A 576 29.77 -8.61 14.35
C ALA A 576 30.45 -9.13 13.07
N LYS A 577 29.89 -10.19 12.46
CA LYS A 577 30.37 -10.74 11.19
C LYS A 577 30.12 -9.77 10.04
N GLU A 578 28.95 -9.12 10.02
CA GLU A 578 28.64 -8.05 9.07
C GLU A 578 29.67 -6.91 9.14
N SER A 579 30.04 -6.49 10.36
CA SER A 579 31.04 -5.43 10.57
C SER A 579 32.42 -5.84 10.07
N PHE A 580 32.83 -7.08 10.31
CA PHE A 580 34.08 -7.63 9.79
C PHE A 580 34.09 -7.68 8.26
N ARG A 581 33.00 -8.17 7.62
CA ARG A 581 32.84 -8.15 6.16
C ARG A 581 33.00 -6.75 5.59
N LYS A 582 32.31 -5.76 6.16
CA LYS A 582 32.42 -4.35 5.74
C LYS A 582 33.85 -3.81 5.84
N ILE A 583 34.65 -4.27 6.80
CA ILE A 583 36.06 -3.90 6.91
C ILE A 583 36.87 -4.53 5.78
N MET A 584 36.67 -5.82 5.51
CA MET A 584 37.35 -6.54 4.42
C MET A 584 37.00 -5.96 3.04
N GLU A 585 35.72 -5.68 2.78
CA GLU A 585 35.25 -5.07 1.53
C GLU A 585 35.85 -3.68 1.30
N ARG A 586 35.95 -2.86 2.37
CA ARG A 586 36.62 -1.55 2.30
C ARG A 586 38.09 -1.65 1.95
N GLN A 587 38.72 -2.78 2.26
CA GLN A 587 40.11 -3.09 1.88
C GLN A 587 40.22 -3.75 0.50
N GLY A 588 39.11 -3.90 -0.23
CA GLY A 588 39.06 -4.48 -1.57
C GLY A 588 38.94 -6.00 -1.61
N TYR A 589 38.76 -6.65 -0.45
CA TYR A 589 38.58 -8.10 -0.36
C TYR A 589 37.10 -8.44 -0.32
N ARG A 590 36.65 -9.24 -1.29
CA ARG A 590 35.33 -9.88 -1.26
C ARG A 590 35.51 -11.32 -0.82
N VAL A 591 34.79 -11.70 0.24
CA VAL A 591 34.84 -13.07 0.77
C VAL A 591 33.46 -13.67 0.55
N PRO A 592 33.27 -14.59 -0.41
CA PRO A 592 31.99 -15.27 -0.58
C PRO A 592 31.69 -16.10 0.68
N ASP A 593 30.43 -16.06 1.13
CA ASP A 593 30.00 -16.75 2.34
C ASP A 593 29.82 -18.27 2.15
N PHE A 594 29.62 -18.71 0.91
CA PHE A 594 29.29 -20.09 0.55
C PHE A 594 29.97 -20.47 -0.77
N GLU A 595 30.46 -21.71 -0.87
CA GLU A 595 31.04 -22.24 -2.11
C GLU A 595 29.99 -22.94 -2.97
N PHE A 596 28.95 -23.51 -2.35
CA PHE A 596 27.90 -24.27 -3.02
C PHE A 596 26.52 -23.64 -2.79
N PHE A 597 25.65 -23.71 -3.81
CA PHE A 597 24.31 -23.15 -3.74
C PHE A 597 23.46 -23.79 -2.63
N ASP A 598 23.57 -25.11 -2.43
CA ASP A 598 22.78 -25.82 -1.43
C ASP A 598 23.08 -25.30 0.00
N GLU A 599 24.33 -24.96 0.29
CA GLU A 599 24.72 -24.36 1.57
C GLU A 599 24.14 -22.95 1.73
N PHE A 600 24.16 -22.17 0.64
CA PHE A 600 23.54 -20.85 0.59
C PHE A 600 22.02 -20.94 0.79
N TRP A 601 21.35 -21.89 0.15
CA TRP A 601 19.92 -22.13 0.26
C TRP A 601 19.51 -22.48 1.68
N GLU A 602 20.19 -23.45 2.31
CA GLU A 602 19.93 -23.82 3.70
C GLU A 602 20.16 -22.64 4.66
N ALA A 603 21.25 -21.90 4.48
CA ALA A 603 21.50 -20.70 5.29
C ALA A 603 20.41 -19.64 5.07
N LEU A 604 19.97 -19.43 3.83
CA LEU A 604 18.91 -18.50 3.48
C LEU A 604 17.58 -18.86 4.16
N LEU A 605 17.24 -20.16 4.23
CA LEU A 605 16.05 -20.65 4.94
C LEU A 605 16.16 -20.51 6.46
N VAL A 606 17.32 -20.81 7.04
CA VAL A 606 17.58 -20.72 8.49
C VAL A 606 17.62 -19.28 8.98
N GLN A 607 18.13 -18.36 8.17
CA GLN A 607 18.23 -16.94 8.53
C GLN A 607 16.99 -16.14 8.09
N GLY A 608 16.33 -16.56 7.01
CA GLY A 608 15.06 -16.00 6.52
C GLY A 608 15.18 -14.80 5.58
N ALA A 609 16.40 -14.37 5.22
CA ALA A 609 16.58 -13.35 4.18
C ALA A 609 17.99 -13.25 3.60
N TRP A 610 18.06 -12.70 2.39
CA TRP A 610 19.25 -12.15 1.74
C TRP A 610 19.10 -10.64 1.60
N TRP A 611 20.19 -9.88 1.74
CA TRP A 611 20.18 -8.42 1.58
C TRP A 611 21.47 -7.90 0.95
N ASP A 612 21.34 -6.82 0.18
CA ASP A 612 22.46 -6.12 -0.45
C ASP A 612 22.69 -4.76 0.24
N PRO A 613 23.72 -4.64 1.10
CA PRO A 613 24.08 -3.38 1.72
C PRO A 613 24.81 -2.42 0.77
N ALA A 614 25.25 -2.91 -0.40
CA ALA A 614 26.09 -2.19 -1.36
C ALA A 614 25.28 -1.47 -2.46
N ASP A 615 23.99 -1.20 -2.23
CA ASP A 615 23.22 -0.31 -3.10
C ASP A 615 23.83 1.11 -3.06
N SER A 616 24.71 1.36 -4.02
CA SER A 616 25.64 2.48 -4.03
C SER A 616 24.90 3.80 -4.19
N TYR A 617 25.11 4.69 -3.21
CA TYR A 617 24.72 6.10 -3.32
C TYR A 617 25.37 6.72 -4.56
N GLY A 618 24.58 7.39 -5.39
CA GLY A 618 25.12 8.36 -6.33
C GLY A 618 25.84 7.82 -7.55
N GLU A 619 25.65 6.55 -7.95
CA GLU A 619 26.13 6.07 -9.25
C GLU A 619 25.49 6.86 -10.39
N PRO A 620 26.24 7.71 -11.13
CA PRO A 620 25.65 8.68 -12.06
C PRO A 620 24.76 8.06 -13.14
N TRP A 621 25.10 6.83 -13.58
CA TRP A 621 24.34 6.08 -14.58
C TRP A 621 22.99 5.56 -14.08
N ARG A 622 22.80 5.43 -12.75
CA ARG A 622 21.52 5.03 -12.14
C ARG A 622 20.58 6.21 -11.92
N LEU A 623 21.10 7.44 -11.83
CA LEU A 623 20.32 8.60 -11.39
C LEU A 623 19.23 9.02 -12.40
N PHE A 624 19.57 9.02 -13.70
CA PHE A 624 18.68 9.50 -14.75
C PHE A 624 18.71 8.58 -15.99
N LYS A 625 17.56 7.97 -16.27
CA LYS A 625 17.25 7.18 -17.48
C LYS A 625 16.26 7.93 -18.40
N THR A 626 16.08 9.24 -18.20
CA THR A 626 15.27 10.10 -19.06
C THR A 626 15.88 10.25 -20.46
N LYS A 627 15.11 10.81 -21.40
CA LYS A 627 15.61 11.13 -22.76
C LYS A 627 16.78 12.11 -22.72
N SER A 628 16.72 13.12 -21.85
CA SER A 628 17.81 14.08 -21.66
C SER A 628 19.00 13.54 -20.85
N ARG A 629 18.91 12.33 -20.28
CA ARG A 629 19.87 11.77 -19.31
C ARG A 629 20.09 12.67 -18.08
N LYS A 630 19.12 13.54 -17.80
CA LYS A 630 19.10 14.52 -16.70
C LYS A 630 17.79 14.42 -15.92
N PHE A 631 17.74 15.06 -14.76
CA PHE A 631 16.48 15.31 -14.08
C PHE A 631 15.64 16.29 -14.91
N GLU A 632 14.47 15.86 -15.35
CA GLU A 632 13.58 16.64 -16.20
C GLU A 632 12.56 17.40 -15.34
N PHE A 633 12.75 18.72 -15.20
CA PHE A 633 11.65 19.59 -14.76
C PHE A 633 10.60 19.66 -15.86
N TYR A 634 11.01 19.91 -17.10
CA TYR A 634 10.15 19.77 -18.27
C TYR A 634 10.21 18.31 -18.74
N SER A 635 9.14 17.54 -18.53
CA SER A 635 9.13 16.10 -18.84
C SER A 635 8.92 15.83 -20.33
N LEU A 636 10.00 15.44 -21.01
CA LEU A 636 9.96 14.97 -22.40
C LEU A 636 9.26 13.61 -22.51
N ASN A 637 9.36 12.79 -21.47
CA ASN A 637 8.65 11.52 -21.38
C ASN A 637 7.13 11.71 -21.34
N LEU A 638 6.62 12.66 -20.55
CA LEU A 638 5.19 12.96 -20.50
C LEU A 638 4.69 13.53 -21.84
N LYS A 639 5.43 14.48 -22.44
CA LYS A 639 5.13 15.03 -23.78
C LYS A 639 5.02 13.92 -24.82
N HIS A 640 5.95 12.98 -24.81
CA HIS A 640 5.95 11.85 -25.73
C HIS A 640 4.75 10.91 -25.51
N GLN A 641 4.45 10.52 -24.27
CA GLN A 641 3.34 9.62 -23.96
C GLN A 641 1.98 10.21 -24.35
N LEU A 642 1.75 11.50 -24.09
CA LEU A 642 0.55 12.21 -24.51
C LEU A 642 0.41 12.26 -26.04
N LYS A 643 1.50 12.59 -26.74
CA LYS A 643 1.51 12.61 -28.21
C LYS A 643 1.20 11.23 -28.79
N THR A 644 1.79 10.16 -28.25
CA THR A 644 1.52 8.78 -28.69
C THR A 644 0.06 8.38 -28.45
N ALA A 645 -0.51 8.76 -27.31
CA ALA A 645 -1.93 8.52 -27.02
C ALA A 645 -2.84 9.25 -28.02
N ALA A 646 -2.57 10.52 -28.30
CA ALA A 646 -3.33 11.32 -29.27
C ALA A 646 -3.21 10.75 -30.70
N GLN A 647 -2.02 10.35 -31.13
CA GLN A 647 -1.79 9.68 -32.43
C GLN A 647 -2.52 8.33 -32.54
N THR A 648 -2.71 7.63 -31.42
CA THR A 648 -3.49 6.38 -31.41
C THR A 648 -4.98 6.67 -31.64
N ILE A 649 -5.53 7.70 -30.99
CA ILE A 649 -6.91 8.15 -31.21
C ILE A 649 -7.10 8.63 -32.65
N GLU A 650 -6.14 9.37 -33.20
CA GLU A 650 -6.18 9.81 -34.61
C GLU A 650 -6.31 8.61 -35.55
N LYS A 651 -5.50 7.56 -35.35
CA LYS A 651 -5.60 6.33 -36.15
C LYS A 651 -6.93 5.60 -35.98
N GLU A 652 -7.50 5.60 -34.78
CA GLU A 652 -8.75 4.89 -34.47
C GLU A 652 -10.02 5.67 -34.90
N SER A 653 -9.98 7.00 -34.92
CA SER A 653 -11.17 7.86 -35.10
C SER A 653 -11.09 8.86 -36.26
N GLY A 654 -9.91 9.08 -36.84
CA GLY A 654 -9.67 10.08 -37.89
C GLY A 654 -9.59 11.54 -37.39
N ILE A 655 -9.66 11.77 -36.08
CA ILE A 655 -9.57 13.10 -35.47
C ILE A 655 -8.10 13.57 -35.46
N PRO A 656 -7.77 14.82 -35.89
CA PRO A 656 -6.41 15.33 -35.86
C PRO A 656 -5.75 15.28 -34.47
N VAL A 657 -4.43 15.06 -34.41
CA VAL A 657 -3.67 14.91 -33.14
C VAL A 657 -3.98 16.01 -32.11
N ASP A 658 -4.05 17.27 -32.52
CA ASP A 658 -4.28 18.38 -31.57
C ASP A 658 -5.70 18.33 -30.97
N GLN A 659 -6.70 17.96 -31.77
CA GLN A 659 -8.06 17.78 -31.29
C GLN A 659 -8.19 16.52 -30.41
N ALA A 660 -7.46 15.45 -30.75
CA ALA A 660 -7.40 14.24 -29.94
C ALA A 660 -6.71 14.51 -28.59
N LEU A 661 -5.65 15.32 -28.57
CA LEU A 661 -4.99 15.76 -27.35
C LEU A 661 -5.96 16.56 -26.48
N GLU A 662 -6.63 17.57 -27.02
CA GLU A 662 -7.64 18.34 -26.27
C GLU A 662 -8.78 17.44 -25.75
N ALA A 663 -9.23 16.46 -26.53
CA ALA A 663 -10.23 15.50 -26.06
C ALA A 663 -9.73 14.69 -24.86
N ILE A 664 -8.50 14.18 -24.89
CA ILE A 664 -7.88 13.49 -23.75
C ILE A 664 -7.85 14.42 -22.53
N LEU A 665 -7.34 15.64 -22.67
CA LEU A 665 -7.19 16.58 -21.55
C LEU A 665 -8.54 16.94 -20.92
N ASN A 666 -9.56 17.16 -21.75
CA ASN A 666 -10.92 17.45 -21.30
C ASN A 666 -11.57 16.25 -20.60
N GLU A 667 -11.39 15.03 -21.12
CA GLU A 667 -11.87 13.80 -20.48
C GLU A 667 -11.16 13.50 -19.16
N GLN A 668 -9.91 13.93 -19.02
CA GLN A 668 -9.14 13.85 -17.77
C GLN A 668 -9.48 14.98 -16.78
N GLY A 669 -10.24 15.99 -17.22
CA GLY A 669 -10.60 17.15 -16.40
C GLY A 669 -9.44 18.11 -16.12
N LEU A 670 -8.31 17.99 -16.84
CA LEU A 670 -7.15 18.87 -16.67
C LEU A 670 -7.48 20.26 -17.23
N GLN A 671 -7.21 21.30 -16.45
CA GLN A 671 -7.48 22.70 -16.78
C GLN A 671 -6.26 23.38 -17.40
N VAL A 672 -5.05 22.96 -17.02
CA VAL A 672 -3.82 23.57 -17.50
C VAL A 672 -3.55 23.20 -18.98
N ARG A 673 -3.02 24.19 -19.72
CA ARG A 673 -2.67 24.13 -21.15
C ARG A 673 -1.21 24.54 -21.39
N ASP A 674 -0.72 24.25 -22.59
CA ASP A 674 0.61 24.62 -23.08
C ASP A 674 1.76 23.87 -22.35
N ASP A 675 2.97 24.45 -22.36
CA ASP A 675 4.16 23.88 -21.72
C ASP A 675 3.97 23.51 -20.25
N ARG A 676 3.03 24.17 -19.56
CA ARG A 676 2.70 23.90 -18.17
C ARG A 676 2.29 22.45 -17.94
N LEU A 677 1.66 21.77 -18.92
CA LEU A 677 1.32 20.35 -18.82
C LEU A 677 2.52 19.45 -18.53
N TYR A 678 3.70 19.85 -19.00
CA TYR A 678 4.92 19.07 -18.92
C TYR A 678 5.82 19.51 -17.77
N LEU A 679 5.44 20.58 -17.07
CA LEU A 679 6.13 21.13 -15.91
C LEU A 679 5.37 20.80 -14.61
N PRO A 680 6.06 20.78 -13.45
CA PRO A 680 5.41 20.72 -12.15
C PRO A 680 4.56 21.97 -11.94
N HIS A 681 3.25 21.79 -11.79
CA HIS A 681 2.28 22.86 -11.57
C HIS A 681 1.21 22.44 -10.57
N PHE A 682 0.43 23.41 -10.10
CA PHE A 682 -0.76 23.15 -9.29
C PHE A 682 -1.98 23.03 -10.19
N GLU A 683 -2.54 21.84 -10.26
CA GLU A 683 -3.81 21.56 -10.96
C GLU A 683 -4.98 21.73 -9.96
N PRO A 684 -5.92 22.68 -10.19
CA PRO A 684 -7.09 22.86 -9.34
C PRO A 684 -8.02 21.65 -9.38
N MET A 685 -8.73 21.41 -8.28
CA MET A 685 -9.60 20.23 -8.16
C MET A 685 -11.04 20.56 -7.77
N PRO A 686 -12.04 20.04 -8.49
CA PRO A 686 -13.44 20.17 -8.09
C PRO A 686 -13.77 19.17 -6.98
N TYR A 687 -14.20 19.66 -5.82
CA TYR A 687 -14.75 18.79 -4.78
C TYR A 687 -16.17 18.34 -5.12
N ALA A 688 -16.46 17.08 -4.87
CA ALA A 688 -17.79 16.53 -5.07
C ALA A 688 -18.74 16.91 -3.91
N GLY A 689 -19.84 17.58 -4.28
CA GLY A 689 -20.84 18.11 -3.35
C GLY A 689 -20.84 19.65 -3.30
N ASP A 690 -22.02 20.25 -3.27
CA ASP A 690 -22.15 21.71 -3.13
C ASP A 690 -21.66 22.17 -1.75
N LYS A 691 -20.81 23.20 -1.71
CA LYS A 691 -20.21 23.73 -0.47
C LYS A 691 -21.25 24.28 0.51
N LYS A 692 -22.36 24.85 0.04
CA LYS A 692 -23.40 25.40 0.94
C LYS A 692 -24.18 24.26 1.60
N LYS A 693 -24.46 23.18 0.85
CA LYS A 693 -25.17 21.99 1.37
C LYS A 693 -24.29 21.05 2.20
N TYR A 694 -23.01 20.92 1.82
CA TYR A 694 -22.02 20.04 2.43
C TYR A 694 -20.76 20.86 2.79
N PRO A 695 -20.77 21.55 3.94
CA PRO A 695 -19.75 22.55 4.27
C PRO A 695 -18.38 21.95 4.62
N PHE A 696 -18.33 20.69 5.06
CA PHE A 696 -17.10 20.06 5.53
C PHE A 696 -16.45 19.22 4.43
N HIS A 697 -15.12 19.16 4.44
CA HIS A 697 -14.35 18.20 3.67
C HIS A 697 -14.18 16.91 4.46
N LEU A 698 -14.40 15.75 3.82
CA LEU A 698 -14.15 14.44 4.42
C LEU A 698 -12.71 14.02 4.15
N THR A 699 -11.95 13.78 5.21
CA THR A 699 -10.67 13.06 5.13
C THR A 699 -10.82 11.67 5.71
N THR A 700 -10.42 10.67 4.94
CA THR A 700 -10.32 9.29 5.42
C THR A 700 -8.87 8.98 5.78
N TYR A 701 -8.64 8.23 6.85
CA TYR A 701 -7.29 7.89 7.29
C TYR A 701 -7.21 6.42 7.72
N LYS A 702 -6.03 5.80 7.58
CA LYS A 702 -5.85 4.40 8.00
C LYS A 702 -5.24 4.34 9.39
N LEU A 703 -5.79 3.47 10.22
CA LEU A 703 -5.20 3.09 11.50
C LEU A 703 -4.12 2.02 11.32
N MET A 704 -3.14 1.99 12.23
CA MET A 704 -2.08 0.97 12.23
C MET A 704 -2.66 -0.44 12.42
N SER A 705 -3.75 -0.57 13.20
CA SER A 705 -4.42 -1.83 13.54
C SER A 705 -5.18 -2.44 12.36
N TYR A 706 -6.00 -1.67 11.64
CA TYR A 706 -6.91 -2.24 10.66
C TYR A 706 -6.35 -2.43 9.25
N ALA A 707 -5.26 -1.73 8.90
CA ALA A 707 -4.56 -1.86 7.61
C ALA A 707 -5.52 -1.94 6.39
N GLY A 708 -6.36 -0.91 6.21
CA GLY A 708 -7.38 -0.87 5.17
C GLY A 708 -8.67 -1.61 5.53
N GLY A 709 -8.58 -2.78 6.18
CA GLY A 709 -9.74 -3.55 6.67
C GLY A 709 -9.44 -4.99 7.12
N GLY A 710 -8.27 -5.54 6.77
CA GLY A 710 -7.91 -6.93 7.11
C GLY A 710 -7.79 -7.19 8.62
N GLY A 711 -7.46 -6.17 9.41
CA GLY A 711 -7.36 -6.28 10.87
C GLY A 711 -8.70 -6.32 11.61
N ALA A 712 -9.82 -6.19 10.90
CA ALA A 712 -11.13 -6.06 11.54
C ALA A 712 -11.62 -7.33 12.22
N ASN A 713 -11.22 -8.53 11.77
CA ASN A 713 -11.64 -9.78 12.43
C ASN A 713 -10.70 -10.25 13.55
N GLN A 714 -9.70 -9.45 13.92
CA GLN A 714 -8.71 -9.80 14.95
C GLN A 714 -9.02 -9.05 16.26
N PRO A 715 -9.54 -9.72 17.30
CA PRO A 715 -9.94 -9.07 18.56
C PRO A 715 -8.85 -8.20 19.21
N TRP A 716 -7.58 -8.61 19.18
CA TRP A 716 -6.49 -7.84 19.79
C TRP A 716 -6.31 -6.47 19.11
N LEU A 717 -6.54 -6.41 17.80
CA LEU A 717 -6.47 -5.17 17.02
C LEU A 717 -7.72 -4.30 17.21
N GLN A 718 -8.87 -4.92 17.49
CA GLN A 718 -10.11 -4.22 17.81
C GLN A 718 -10.14 -3.61 19.21
N GLU A 719 -9.38 -4.17 20.15
CA GLU A 719 -9.27 -3.64 21.51
C GLU A 719 -8.42 -2.37 21.60
N ASN A 720 -7.48 -2.18 20.67
CA ASN A 720 -6.54 -1.06 20.67
C ASN A 720 -6.36 -0.36 19.30
N PRO A 721 -7.43 0.07 18.61
CA PRO A 721 -7.30 0.55 17.24
C PRO A 721 -6.77 1.99 17.15
N ALA A 722 -7.10 2.85 18.11
CA ALA A 722 -6.64 4.23 18.18
C ALA A 722 -6.22 4.59 19.61
N VAL A 723 -4.96 4.33 19.95
CA VAL A 723 -4.40 4.57 21.29
C VAL A 723 -4.59 6.02 21.77
N HIS A 724 -4.60 6.98 20.85
CA HIS A 724 -4.79 8.41 21.14
C HIS A 724 -6.23 8.81 21.52
N LEU A 725 -7.24 8.09 21.02
CA LEU A 725 -8.66 8.39 21.29
C LEU A 725 -9.30 7.39 22.25
N LYS A 726 -8.66 6.23 22.46
CA LYS A 726 -9.16 5.11 23.29
C LYS A 726 -10.51 4.54 22.83
N ASP A 727 -10.95 4.89 21.62
CA ASP A 727 -12.04 4.20 20.95
C ASP A 727 -11.64 2.80 20.53
N LYS A 728 -12.58 1.87 20.64
CA LYS A 728 -12.42 0.45 20.37
C LYS A 728 -13.72 -0.14 19.85
N TRP A 729 -13.62 -1.23 19.09
CA TRP A 729 -14.76 -2.03 18.64
C TRP A 729 -15.86 -1.31 17.83
N ASP A 730 -15.64 -0.06 17.40
CA ASP A 730 -16.62 0.75 16.65
C ASP A 730 -15.91 1.85 15.83
N SER A 731 -16.65 2.53 14.96
CA SER A 731 -16.16 3.69 14.18
C SER A 731 -16.52 5.02 14.87
N TRP A 732 -15.75 6.06 14.58
CA TRP A 732 -15.98 7.41 15.07
C TRP A 732 -15.67 8.46 13.99
N VAL A 733 -16.29 9.63 14.07
CA VAL A 733 -15.94 10.80 13.25
C VAL A 733 -15.32 11.86 14.14
N GLU A 734 -14.17 12.37 13.75
CA GLU A 734 -13.52 13.46 14.45
C GLU A 734 -14.07 14.81 14.00
N ILE A 735 -14.47 15.62 14.97
CA ILE A 735 -15.07 16.93 14.77
C ILE A 735 -14.30 17.95 15.60
N ASN A 736 -14.05 19.13 15.03
CA ASN A 736 -13.45 20.23 15.77
C ASN A 736 -14.35 20.63 16.96
N PRO A 737 -13.81 20.85 18.18
CA PRO A 737 -14.61 21.18 19.35
C PRO A 737 -15.47 22.44 19.21
N GLN A 738 -14.97 23.49 18.54
CA GLN A 738 -15.74 24.72 18.33
C GLN A 738 -16.92 24.49 17.39
N VAL A 739 -16.70 23.71 16.33
CA VAL A 739 -17.76 23.33 15.38
C VAL A 739 -18.82 22.49 16.09
N ALA A 740 -18.39 21.52 16.88
CA ALA A 740 -19.29 20.67 17.64
C ALA A 740 -20.13 21.48 18.64
N GLN A 741 -19.52 22.42 19.37
CA GLN A 741 -20.22 23.32 20.28
C GLN A 741 -21.29 24.14 19.54
N ASN A 742 -20.95 24.74 18.40
CA ASN A 742 -21.88 25.52 17.58
C ASN A 742 -23.05 24.67 17.04
N MET A 743 -22.84 23.36 16.86
CA MET A 743 -23.84 22.40 16.40
C MET A 743 -24.56 21.67 17.55
N GLY A 744 -24.25 21.98 18.80
CA GLY A 744 -24.82 21.31 19.98
C GLY A 744 -24.42 19.83 20.10
N ILE A 745 -23.28 19.42 19.55
CA ILE A 745 -22.76 18.06 19.57
C ILE A 745 -21.77 17.91 20.73
N THR A 746 -21.94 16.87 21.53
CA THR A 746 -21.03 16.49 22.62
C THR A 746 -20.23 15.24 22.28
N ASP A 747 -19.13 15.00 22.99
CA ASP A 747 -18.29 13.82 22.76
C ASP A 747 -19.06 12.53 23.02
N GLY A 748 -19.04 11.60 22.05
CA GLY A 748 -19.78 10.34 22.10
C GLY A 748 -21.22 10.40 21.54
N ASP A 749 -21.73 11.58 21.19
CA ASP A 749 -23.05 11.70 20.55
C ASP A 749 -23.09 10.94 19.22
N TRP A 750 -24.24 10.35 18.90
CA TRP A 750 -24.46 9.81 17.57
C TRP A 750 -24.80 10.93 16.58
N VAL A 751 -24.15 10.90 15.42
CA VAL A 751 -24.38 11.85 14.33
C VAL A 751 -24.61 11.11 13.02
N TRP A 752 -25.40 11.72 12.15
CA TRP A 752 -25.40 11.40 10.73
C TRP A 752 -24.30 12.19 10.06
N LEU A 753 -23.41 11.47 9.38
CA LEU A 753 -22.49 12.05 8.41
C LEU A 753 -23.06 11.77 7.01
N GLU A 754 -23.35 12.83 6.25
CA GLU A 754 -24.06 12.73 4.98
C GLU A 754 -23.25 13.37 3.84
N SER A 755 -23.14 12.67 2.71
CA SER A 755 -22.59 13.17 1.44
C SER A 755 -23.68 13.14 0.36
N PRO A 756 -23.43 13.67 -0.86
CA PRO A 756 -24.34 13.48 -1.98
C PRO A 756 -24.63 12.01 -2.33
N LYS A 757 -23.74 11.09 -1.98
CA LYS A 757 -23.87 9.66 -2.26
C LYS A 757 -24.74 8.92 -1.25
N GLY A 758 -24.60 9.25 0.03
CA GLY A 758 -25.21 8.47 1.09
C GLY A 758 -24.96 9.06 2.47
N ARG A 759 -25.35 8.31 3.50
CA ARG A 759 -25.15 8.69 4.89
C ARG A 759 -24.75 7.50 5.75
N VAL A 760 -23.98 7.77 6.79
CA VAL A 760 -23.60 6.78 7.80
C VAL A 760 -23.86 7.33 9.20
N LYS A 761 -24.25 6.46 10.12
CA LYS A 761 -24.45 6.79 11.53
C LYS A 761 -23.17 6.44 12.29
N VAL A 762 -22.57 7.42 12.94
CA VAL A 762 -21.25 7.28 13.58
C VAL A 762 -21.17 8.11 14.86
N LYS A 763 -20.33 7.70 15.82
CA LYS A 763 -20.10 8.46 17.05
C LYS A 763 -19.21 9.67 16.80
N ALA A 764 -19.60 10.82 17.33
CA ALA A 764 -18.78 12.02 17.33
C ALA A 764 -17.62 11.89 18.33
N ARG A 765 -16.42 12.27 17.90
CA ARG A 765 -15.26 12.46 18.76
C ARG A 765 -14.72 13.86 18.61
N LEU A 766 -14.67 14.60 19.71
CA LEU A 766 -14.20 15.98 19.71
C LEU A 766 -12.68 15.97 19.72
N TYR A 767 -12.08 16.42 18.61
CA TYR A 767 -10.64 16.42 18.43
C TYR A 767 -10.16 17.78 17.96
N ALA A 768 -9.40 18.48 18.82
CA ALA A 768 -8.84 19.80 18.50
C ALA A 768 -7.85 19.76 17.33
N GLY A 769 -7.32 18.58 17.02
CA GLY A 769 -6.46 18.34 15.85
C GLY A 769 -7.20 18.27 14.51
N THR A 770 -8.52 18.42 14.50
CA THR A 770 -9.34 18.53 13.29
C THR A 770 -9.58 20.01 12.97
N ALA A 771 -9.26 20.44 11.76
CA ALA A 771 -9.54 21.81 11.33
C ALA A 771 -11.07 22.08 11.26
N PRO A 772 -11.54 23.32 11.51
CA PRO A 772 -12.98 23.64 11.58
C PRO A 772 -13.80 23.34 10.32
N ASN A 773 -13.17 23.28 9.15
CA ASN A 773 -13.82 22.95 7.87
C ASN A 773 -13.64 21.48 7.46
N MET A 774 -13.10 20.64 8.34
CA MET A 774 -12.76 19.24 8.10
C MET A 774 -13.53 18.31 9.03
N VAL A 775 -13.72 17.07 8.58
CA VAL A 775 -14.08 15.94 9.43
C VAL A 775 -13.24 14.73 9.03
N ASN A 776 -12.78 13.96 10.01
CA ASN A 776 -11.93 12.80 9.75
C ASN A 776 -12.62 11.51 10.17
N LEU A 777 -12.56 10.49 9.31
CA LEU A 777 -13.18 9.18 9.57
C LEU A 777 -12.17 8.06 9.26
N PRO A 778 -11.80 7.21 10.22
CA PRO A 778 -10.88 6.10 9.98
C PRO A 778 -11.50 5.04 9.06
N VAL A 779 -10.65 4.46 8.20
CA VAL A 779 -10.97 3.30 7.37
C VAL A 779 -10.59 2.03 8.11
N GLY A 780 -11.41 0.97 8.02
CA GLY A 780 -11.07 -0.36 8.51
C GLY A 780 -12.25 -1.18 9.03
N GLN A 781 -13.35 -0.53 9.40
CA GLN A 781 -14.59 -1.19 9.84
C GLN A 781 -15.70 -1.06 8.78
N GLY A 782 -16.91 -1.52 9.13
CA GLY A 782 -18.08 -1.55 8.25
C GLY A 782 -18.12 -2.78 7.34
N HIS A 783 -17.57 -3.90 7.79
CA HIS A 783 -17.71 -5.19 7.12
C HIS A 783 -19.15 -5.69 7.24
N LEU A 784 -19.69 -6.24 6.15
CA LEU A 784 -20.96 -6.95 6.08
C LEU A 784 -20.77 -8.48 6.18
N ALA A 785 -19.53 -8.94 6.02
CA ALA A 785 -19.11 -10.34 6.01
C ALA A 785 -17.81 -10.53 6.80
N PHE A 786 -16.89 -11.36 6.30
CA PHE A 786 -15.55 -11.64 6.82
C PHE A 786 -15.55 -12.61 8.01
N GLY A 787 -16.04 -12.18 9.18
CA GLY A 787 -16.12 -13.04 10.35
C GLY A 787 -16.89 -12.39 11.50
N ARG A 788 -17.06 -13.13 12.60
CA ARG A 788 -17.95 -12.79 13.72
C ARG A 788 -17.57 -11.52 14.47
N TRP A 789 -16.30 -11.10 14.40
CA TRP A 789 -15.85 -9.88 15.06
C TRP A 789 -15.94 -8.65 14.16
N ALA A 790 -15.79 -8.83 12.84
CA ALA A 790 -15.85 -7.76 11.86
C ALA A 790 -17.28 -7.42 11.41
N LYS A 791 -18.12 -8.46 11.23
CA LYS A 791 -19.44 -8.34 10.61
C LYS A 791 -20.38 -7.42 11.39
N GLY A 792 -20.95 -6.44 10.69
CA GLY A 792 -21.97 -5.53 11.21
C GLY A 792 -21.44 -4.52 12.22
N ARG A 793 -20.13 -4.27 12.23
CA ARG A 793 -19.47 -3.41 13.21
C ARG A 793 -18.90 -2.15 12.56
N GLY A 794 -19.17 -1.00 13.17
CA GLY A 794 -18.74 0.30 12.68
C GLY A 794 -19.34 0.66 11.32
N VAL A 795 -18.68 1.59 10.63
CA VAL A 795 -19.09 2.07 9.30
C VAL A 795 -17.91 2.07 8.35
N ASN A 796 -18.21 1.93 7.06
CA ASN A 796 -17.20 1.99 6.02
C ASN A 796 -17.26 3.37 5.33
N PRO A 797 -16.19 4.19 5.37
CA PRO A 797 -16.17 5.52 4.75
C PRO A 797 -16.50 5.53 3.26
N ASN A 798 -16.27 4.41 2.56
CA ASN A 798 -16.60 4.24 1.15
C ASN A 798 -18.09 4.46 0.86
N ASP A 799 -18.98 4.33 1.84
CA ASP A 799 -20.42 4.59 1.65
C ASP A 799 -20.73 6.09 1.51
N LEU A 800 -19.78 6.96 1.89
CA LEU A 800 -19.86 8.41 1.71
C LEU A 800 -19.07 8.89 0.48
N VAL A 801 -17.93 8.27 0.21
CA VAL A 801 -16.99 8.71 -0.83
C VAL A 801 -17.63 8.61 -2.22
N ILE A 802 -17.72 9.74 -2.92
CA ILE A 802 -18.20 9.78 -4.30
C ILE A 802 -17.14 9.16 -5.20
N ASN A 803 -17.56 8.33 -6.15
CA ASN A 803 -16.60 7.72 -7.05
C ASN A 803 -16.08 8.75 -8.05
N MET A 804 -14.81 9.07 -7.92
CA MET A 804 -14.04 9.86 -8.86
C MET A 804 -12.77 9.06 -9.15
N ASP A 805 -12.33 9.06 -10.39
CA ASP A 805 -11.13 8.36 -10.83
C ASP A 805 -10.00 9.36 -11.14
N ASP A 806 -8.78 9.04 -10.69
CA ASP A 806 -7.57 9.64 -11.25
C ASP A 806 -7.33 8.97 -12.61
N THR A 807 -7.66 9.65 -13.70
CA THR A 807 -7.53 9.13 -15.06
C THR A 807 -6.09 8.86 -15.47
N LEU A 808 -5.11 9.53 -14.86
CA LEU A 808 -3.69 9.28 -15.13
C LEU A 808 -3.23 7.99 -14.45
N LYS A 809 -3.88 7.54 -13.37
CA LYS A 809 -3.46 6.35 -12.60
C LYS A 809 -4.41 5.16 -12.68
N GLY A 810 -5.70 5.38 -12.89
CA GLY A 810 -6.76 4.37 -12.95
C GLY A 810 -7.38 3.98 -11.61
N PHE A 811 -7.14 4.75 -10.54
CA PHE A 811 -7.65 4.44 -9.21
C PHE A 811 -8.70 5.45 -8.73
N GLY A 812 -9.53 5.03 -7.78
CA GLY A 812 -10.50 5.92 -7.12
C GLY A 812 -9.82 7.04 -6.33
N VAL A 813 -10.57 8.10 -6.05
CA VAL A 813 -10.09 9.26 -5.28
C VAL A 813 -10.90 9.41 -4.00
N TRP A 814 -10.23 9.40 -2.85
CA TRP A 814 -10.86 9.35 -1.52
C TRP A 814 -10.92 10.71 -0.79
N GLY A 815 -10.12 11.69 -1.20
CA GLY A 815 -10.00 12.99 -0.53
C GLY A 815 -10.92 14.09 -1.08
N MET A 816 -11.75 13.79 -2.09
CA MET A 816 -12.49 14.82 -2.85
C MET A 816 -13.98 14.90 -2.51
N THR A 817 -14.44 14.30 -1.41
CA THR A 817 -15.86 14.31 -1.02
C THR A 817 -16.16 15.34 0.05
N ARG A 818 -17.23 16.13 -0.15
CA ARG A 818 -17.81 16.99 0.89
C ARG A 818 -18.94 16.30 1.64
N VAL A 819 -19.08 16.66 2.91
CA VAL A 819 -20.07 16.11 3.83
C VAL A 819 -20.72 17.18 4.71
N ARG A 820 -21.84 16.83 5.32
CA ARG A 820 -22.48 17.58 6.40
C ARG A 820 -22.69 16.67 7.61
N ILE A 821 -22.66 17.27 8.79
CA ILE A 821 -22.96 16.60 10.05
C ILE A 821 -24.38 16.99 10.48
N LYS A 822 -25.15 16.01 10.95
CA LYS A 822 -26.46 16.24 11.58
C LYS A 822 -26.53 15.46 12.89
N LYS A 823 -26.82 16.15 14.00
CA LYS A 823 -27.06 15.49 15.29
C LYS A 823 -28.33 14.62 15.20
N ILE A 824 -28.30 13.46 15.84
CA ILE A 824 -29.44 12.53 15.94
C ILE A 824 -30.35 12.93 17.09
#